data_AF-A0A1F4PMB2-F1
#
_entry.id   AF-A0A1F4PMB2-F1
#
_cell.length_a   1.000
_cell.length_b   1.000
_cell.length_c   1.000
_cell.angle_alpha   90.00
_cell.angle_beta   90.00
_cell.angle_gamma   90.00
#
_symmetry.space_group_name_H-M   'P 1'
#
loop_
_entity.id
_entity.type
_entity.pdbx_description
1 polymer ?
#
loop_
_entity_poly.entity_id
_entity_poly.type
_entity_poly.pdbx_seq_one_letter_code
_entity_poly.pdbx_strand_id
1 'polypeptide(L)'
;MKKILLLYTFLFSTFGYSKEESFVDSFIKSCDFSAQGRYARGYPPYLAQKAKTSLEDLEKAIRSGGIHINDRILVSGYEQNAVPSYKFDLVKKNIDDEANIKTASGWSFAPGNLFGFITGFLFKDANVLKQKAKIFEHINPENVEIFAPNTELLQKHAFGDKVYEDLTDYRESLNRSIENSNSKNVLKILIHFWKWLYADGKKSKQGGVIGTQDIIFSILYSTYLCNSEIPIYKFFIGPDITYPIRVLKSQPVEATINSQTFVKRIVEELVPRNNKKTGYIFGSFVDGVGKSTLMGNIVNWQKYKNDFRKYEAVDNSSSQLATIHPFTDDVFIVDLPAQMSHFCAKPDGHVFVDLKACKMDEQVIKNITEFLSQNLEKLILDFIEAMQSTKNSSIRDDNSFYERYVKNVVTLKVTPAWIPFVFENNTYVFNAENPNEIRQLVSFDEAHSSGLKAKEPELMIFEGATIPMSYEIFLEDLITRMKESGIEEVVFVDFISMYPRSSRENVRINFMLHQLCELFGNDFDIEKSLYRNFVHNHEIYSMLKKYKDELIDSVVLETIARTTMNDAILYESAPDIKKLTFEQLIDFMQVRLKEMDFGKRKQMFDFINGRIDEAFKEIKHYKFGKIVESCWNVKLDKIEALSIEITKIFSKELGNKFLSDEWSGLEEISEIDSLSNLAIFRSGEKGYILAEINEDMHDPIMLGKIFNALRLTHFLTFKTHLQNSIAANTVLPALLIRKYEDSYYLIQKKSRRSVAFERYDTIDTSKKDYLFGYDADDMYNGIVMLLLDAHDKYEQMHENKSDFFVTTSELVALLDKYNEWDFHISRVRQSANMIGFPAESVNLDPNLSLILRALATQESLLKISKMDIMARDNSQEDFVATIKLLEKITLPTYFSIKHKNSIFENYYTVEPIVKLDWKSKN
;
A
#
# COMPACT_ATOMS: atom_id res chain seq x y z
N MET A 1 -4.28 36.79 -11.90
CA MET A 1 -5.47 36.15 -12.52
C MET A 1 -5.47 34.62 -12.40
N LYS A 2 -4.44 33.88 -12.84
CA LYS A 2 -4.39 32.39 -12.71
C LYS A 2 -4.50 31.87 -11.26
N LYS A 3 -3.88 32.52 -10.27
CA LYS A 3 -4.02 32.15 -8.83
C LYS A 3 -5.43 32.39 -8.26
N ILE A 4 -6.16 33.37 -8.80
CA ILE A 4 -7.55 33.68 -8.42
C ILE A 4 -8.51 32.69 -9.10
N LEU A 5 -8.21 32.28 -10.34
CA LEU A 5 -8.98 31.25 -11.04
C LEU A 5 -8.81 29.87 -10.38
N LEU A 6 -7.60 29.51 -9.91
CA LEU A 6 -7.38 28.29 -9.12
C LEU A 6 -8.16 28.34 -7.79
N LEU A 7 -8.17 29.49 -7.11
CA LEU A 7 -8.93 29.70 -5.88
C LEU A 7 -10.46 29.59 -6.12
N TYR A 8 -10.96 30.07 -7.25
CA TYR A 8 -12.38 29.93 -7.63
C TYR A 8 -12.76 28.50 -8.03
N THR A 9 -11.87 27.78 -8.71
CA THR A 9 -12.11 26.36 -9.05
C THR A 9 -12.04 25.48 -7.79
N PHE A 10 -11.20 25.86 -6.82
CA PHE A 10 -11.09 25.23 -5.51
C PHE A 10 -12.31 25.53 -4.61
N LEU A 11 -12.77 26.78 -4.58
CA LEU A 11 -13.97 27.17 -3.80
C LEU A 11 -15.26 26.56 -4.34
N PHE A 12 -15.35 26.26 -5.65
CA PHE A 12 -16.51 25.55 -6.23
C PHE A 12 -16.38 24.02 -6.17
N SER A 13 -15.18 23.45 -6.04
CA SER A 13 -15.00 22.00 -5.79
C SER A 13 -15.07 21.63 -4.31
N THR A 14 -14.86 22.59 -3.40
CA THR A 14 -15.11 22.39 -1.96
C THR A 14 -16.53 22.82 -1.60
N PHE A 15 -17.46 21.86 -1.63
CA PHE A 15 -18.76 21.91 -0.94
C PHE A 15 -19.82 22.93 -1.44
N GLY A 16 -19.90 23.16 -2.75
CA GLY A 16 -21.11 23.71 -3.38
C GLY A 16 -22.17 22.62 -3.63
N TYR A 17 -22.74 22.02 -2.58
CA TYR A 17 -23.85 21.05 -2.72
C TYR A 17 -25.14 21.78 -3.11
N SER A 18 -25.38 21.92 -4.41
CA SER A 18 -26.63 22.47 -4.96
C SER A 18 -27.29 21.50 -5.96
N LYS A 19 -27.61 20.30 -5.47
CA LYS A 19 -28.66 19.34 -5.89
C LYS A 19 -28.45 18.09 -5.02
N GLU A 20 -29.52 17.40 -4.60
CA GLU A 20 -29.37 16.07 -3.99
C GLU A 20 -28.66 15.17 -5.00
N GLU A 21 -27.39 14.89 -4.75
CA GLU A 21 -26.59 13.99 -5.57
C GLU A 21 -27.04 12.55 -5.30
N SER A 22 -27.27 11.77 -6.36
CA SER A 22 -27.61 10.36 -6.18
C SER A 22 -26.42 9.58 -5.61
N PHE A 23 -26.69 8.46 -4.93
CA PHE A 23 -25.63 7.57 -4.43
C PHE A 23 -24.64 7.19 -5.54
N VAL A 24 -25.15 6.84 -6.72
CA VAL A 24 -24.37 6.44 -7.90
C VAL A 24 -23.44 7.55 -8.35
N ASP A 25 -23.97 8.77 -8.53
CA ASP A 25 -23.15 9.90 -8.99
C ASP A 25 -22.05 10.24 -7.99
N SER A 26 -22.39 10.22 -6.70
CA SER A 26 -21.45 10.52 -5.63
C SER A 26 -20.34 9.47 -5.55
N PHE A 27 -20.68 8.19 -5.72
CA PHE A 27 -19.70 7.09 -5.76
C PHE A 27 -18.77 7.22 -6.97
N ILE A 28 -19.30 7.35 -8.19
CA ILE A 28 -18.48 7.42 -9.41
C ILE A 28 -17.53 8.64 -9.38
N LYS A 29 -18.00 9.81 -8.95
CA LYS A 29 -17.16 11.02 -8.86
C LYS A 29 -16.04 10.90 -7.83
N SER A 30 -16.29 10.20 -6.73
CA SER A 30 -15.32 10.03 -5.65
C SER A 30 -14.41 8.81 -5.82
N CYS A 31 -14.57 8.06 -6.91
CA CYS A 31 -13.73 6.90 -7.19
C CYS A 31 -12.26 7.33 -7.39
N ASP A 32 -11.39 6.93 -6.46
CA ASP A 32 -9.97 7.27 -6.44
C ASP A 32 -9.14 6.20 -7.18
N PHE A 33 -8.38 6.64 -8.18
CA PHE A 33 -7.50 5.82 -9.02
C PHE A 33 -6.05 5.89 -8.54
N SER A 34 -5.87 5.64 -7.25
CA SER A 34 -4.57 5.53 -6.59
C SER A 34 -4.44 4.16 -5.90
N ALA A 35 -3.22 3.78 -5.53
CA ALA A 35 -2.95 2.54 -4.80
C ALA A 35 -3.65 2.54 -3.43
N GLN A 36 -3.84 3.73 -2.85
CA GLN A 36 -4.57 3.94 -1.60
C GLN A 36 -6.10 4.00 -1.81
N GLY A 37 -6.54 4.30 -3.04
CA GLY A 37 -7.94 4.53 -3.38
C GLY A 37 -8.86 3.35 -3.09
N ARG A 38 -8.34 2.10 -3.10
CA ARG A 38 -9.11 0.90 -2.70
C ARG A 38 -9.69 1.00 -1.28
N TYR A 39 -9.01 1.71 -0.38
CA TYR A 39 -9.44 1.89 1.02
C TYR A 39 -10.44 3.03 1.19
N ALA A 40 -10.57 3.92 0.20
CA ALA A 40 -11.40 5.11 0.28
C ALA A 40 -12.83 4.93 -0.28
N ARG A 41 -13.15 3.76 -0.85
CA ARG A 41 -14.38 3.55 -1.66
C ARG A 41 -15.61 3.14 -0.87
N GLY A 42 -15.46 2.79 0.41
CA GLY A 42 -16.56 2.35 1.26
C GLY A 42 -17.58 3.44 1.60
N TYR A 43 -17.16 4.70 1.53
CA TYR A 43 -17.91 5.82 2.10
C TYR A 43 -17.95 7.02 1.14
N PRO A 44 -18.75 6.93 0.06
CA PRO A 44 -18.90 8.06 -0.86
C PRO A 44 -19.43 9.31 -0.12
N PRO A 45 -19.15 10.52 -0.65
CA PRO A 45 -19.58 11.78 -0.03
C PRO A 45 -21.08 11.82 0.32
N TYR A 46 -21.93 11.15 -0.46
CA TYR A 46 -23.34 10.94 -0.16
C TYR A 46 -23.59 10.34 1.24
N LEU A 47 -22.93 9.23 1.58
CA LEU A 47 -23.08 8.61 2.90
C LEU A 47 -22.45 9.47 4.00
N ALA A 48 -21.32 10.12 3.70
CA ALA A 48 -20.67 11.05 4.62
C ALA A 48 -21.58 12.23 4.98
N GLN A 49 -22.33 12.76 4.02
CA GLN A 49 -23.28 13.83 4.29
C GLN A 49 -24.48 13.34 5.11
N LYS A 50 -25.00 12.13 4.85
CA LYS A 50 -26.04 11.52 5.69
C LYS A 50 -25.59 11.33 7.14
N ALA A 51 -24.39 10.80 7.35
CA ALA A 51 -23.79 10.62 8.68
C ALA A 51 -23.51 11.94 9.41
N LYS A 52 -23.27 13.03 8.67
CA LYS A 52 -23.18 14.37 9.25
C LYS A 52 -24.56 14.87 9.69
N THR A 53 -25.57 14.76 8.84
CA THR A 53 -26.93 15.19 9.17
C THR A 53 -27.51 14.40 10.35
N SER A 54 -27.22 13.10 10.44
CA SER A 54 -27.69 12.25 11.53
C SER A 54 -27.23 12.74 12.91
N LEU A 55 -26.04 13.33 13.02
CA LEU A 55 -25.56 13.95 14.27
C LEU A 55 -26.39 15.17 14.69
N GLU A 56 -26.86 15.96 13.73
CA GLU A 56 -27.74 17.12 13.98
C GLU A 56 -29.12 16.64 14.43
N ASP A 57 -29.64 15.59 13.79
CA ASP A 57 -30.89 14.95 14.16
C ASP A 57 -30.84 14.30 15.56
N LEU A 58 -29.71 13.71 15.94
CA LEU A 58 -29.49 13.17 17.29
C LEU A 58 -29.59 14.25 18.36
N GLU A 59 -28.88 15.38 18.18
CA GLU A 59 -28.98 16.51 19.12
C GLU A 59 -30.43 16.99 19.26
N LYS A 60 -31.12 17.13 18.13
CA LYS A 60 -32.51 17.59 18.07
C LYS A 60 -33.44 16.61 18.79
N ALA A 61 -33.30 15.31 18.53
CA ALA A 61 -34.10 14.26 19.15
C ALA A 61 -33.93 14.23 20.67
N ILE A 62 -32.69 14.37 21.18
CA ILE A 62 -32.42 14.45 22.62
C ILE A 62 -33.12 15.66 23.25
N ARG A 63 -32.98 16.84 22.65
CA ARG A 63 -33.64 18.08 23.14
C ARG A 63 -35.16 17.97 23.08
N SER A 64 -35.72 17.49 21.98
CA SER A 64 -37.17 17.26 21.82
C SER A 64 -37.68 16.18 22.78
N GLY A 65 -36.82 15.24 23.18
CA GLY A 65 -37.08 14.29 24.24
C GLY A 65 -37.17 14.91 25.62
N GLY A 66 -36.79 16.17 25.82
CA GLY A 66 -36.76 16.83 27.12
C GLY A 66 -35.52 16.48 27.96
N ILE A 67 -34.49 15.89 27.35
CA ILE A 67 -33.20 15.61 27.98
C ILE A 67 -32.27 16.78 27.68
N HIS A 68 -31.62 17.33 28.71
CA HIS A 68 -30.75 18.49 28.55
C HIS A 68 -29.34 18.06 28.12
N ILE A 69 -28.75 18.78 27.17
CA ILE A 69 -27.39 18.53 26.69
C ILE A 69 -26.46 19.58 27.29
N ASN A 70 -25.56 19.19 28.20
CA ASN A 70 -24.66 20.11 28.88
C ASN A 70 -23.46 20.50 28.03
N ASP A 71 -22.63 19.52 27.70
CA ASP A 71 -21.28 19.76 27.21
C ASP A 71 -20.75 18.60 26.34
N ARG A 72 -19.57 18.82 25.75
CA ARG A 72 -18.83 17.83 24.94
C ARG A 72 -17.42 17.60 25.46
N ILE A 73 -16.99 16.35 25.42
CA ILE A 73 -15.62 15.88 25.59
C ILE A 73 -15.13 15.40 24.23
N LEU A 74 -14.03 15.96 23.73
CA LEU A 74 -13.39 15.51 22.51
C LEU A 74 -12.22 14.58 22.84
N VAL A 75 -12.08 13.49 22.08
CA VAL A 75 -10.97 12.53 22.19
C VAL A 75 -10.31 12.38 20.83
N SER A 76 -8.99 12.58 20.78
CA SER A 76 -8.17 12.36 19.58
C SER A 76 -6.93 11.53 19.94
N GLY A 77 -6.53 10.61 19.06
CA GLY A 77 -5.43 9.70 19.33
C GLY A 77 -4.55 9.47 18.11
N TYR A 78 -3.25 9.27 18.35
CA TYR A 78 -2.27 9.00 17.30
C TYR A 78 -1.24 7.91 17.65
N GLU A 79 -0.66 7.26 16.64
CA GLU A 79 0.22 6.09 16.86
C GLU A 79 1.57 6.57 17.33
N GLN A 80 2.01 6.18 18.53
CA GLN A 80 3.30 6.62 19.08
C GLN A 80 4.44 6.32 18.11
N ASN A 81 4.34 5.19 17.42
CA ASN A 81 5.34 4.66 16.50
C ASN A 81 5.04 5.01 15.01
N ALA A 82 4.18 5.98 14.72
CA ALA A 82 3.97 6.46 13.34
C ALA A 82 5.24 7.06 12.71
N VAL A 83 6.19 7.50 13.54
CA VAL A 83 7.53 7.92 13.14
C VAL A 83 8.54 7.00 13.80
N PRO A 84 9.56 6.51 13.07
CA PRO A 84 10.61 5.66 13.64
C PRO A 84 11.30 6.32 14.83
N SER A 85 11.67 5.52 15.82
CA SER A 85 12.45 6.02 16.95
C SER A 85 13.86 6.39 16.49
N TYR A 86 14.36 7.52 16.97
CA TYR A 86 15.72 8.01 16.70
C TYR A 86 16.71 7.60 17.80
N LYS A 87 16.21 7.08 18.91
CA LYS A 87 17.02 6.45 19.96
C LYS A 87 17.10 4.95 19.75
N PHE A 88 18.32 4.44 19.70
CA PHE A 88 18.59 3.01 19.80
C PHE A 88 18.44 2.59 21.27
N ASP A 89 17.21 2.29 21.70
CA ASP A 89 16.93 1.86 23.07
C ASP A 89 16.80 0.33 23.14
N LEU A 90 17.90 -0.33 23.48
CA LEU A 90 17.96 -1.79 23.69
C LEU A 90 17.12 -2.27 24.89
N VAL A 91 16.64 -1.35 25.74
CA VAL A 91 15.88 -1.66 26.97
C VAL A 91 14.38 -1.54 26.75
N LYS A 92 13.92 -0.76 25.76
CA LYS A 92 12.50 -0.63 25.45
C LYS A 92 11.97 -1.98 24.98
N LYS A 93 11.12 -2.62 25.79
CA LYS A 93 10.42 -3.85 25.39
C LYS A 93 9.52 -3.53 24.20
N ASN A 94 9.92 -4.08 23.07
CA ASN A 94 9.23 -4.00 21.81
C ASN A 94 7.93 -4.83 21.87
N ILE A 95 6.82 -4.29 21.36
CA ILE A 95 5.55 -5.01 21.27
C ILE A 95 5.69 -6.00 20.14
N ASP A 96 5.85 -7.30 20.41
CA ASP A 96 6.00 -8.34 19.38
C ASP A 96 4.68 -8.65 18.67
N ASP A 97 4.11 -7.58 18.12
CA ASP A 97 2.91 -7.50 17.33
C ASP A 97 3.16 -6.65 16.08
N GLU A 98 2.10 -6.15 15.46
CA GLU A 98 2.15 -5.25 14.30
C GLU A 98 3.03 -4.00 14.52
N ALA A 99 3.10 -3.45 15.73
CA ALA A 99 3.91 -2.26 16.02
C ALA A 99 5.40 -2.54 15.84
N ASN A 100 5.89 -3.74 16.16
CA ASN A 100 7.27 -4.14 15.87
C ASN A 100 7.56 -4.27 14.37
N ILE A 101 6.65 -4.87 13.60
CA ILE A 101 6.82 -5.00 12.14
C ILE A 101 6.96 -3.60 11.50
N LYS A 102 6.15 -2.64 11.95
CA LYS A 102 6.23 -1.23 11.52
C LYS A 102 7.55 -0.56 11.92
N THR A 103 8.04 -0.83 13.12
CA THR A 103 9.30 -0.26 13.62
C THR A 103 10.51 -0.87 12.89
N ALA A 104 10.47 -2.18 12.59
CA ALA A 104 11.51 -2.92 11.87
C ALA A 104 11.56 -2.58 10.38
N SER A 105 10.42 -2.25 9.76
CA SER A 105 10.37 -1.79 8.36
C SER A 105 10.98 -0.41 8.14
N GLY A 106 11.35 0.29 9.23
CA GLY A 106 11.91 1.63 9.20
C GLY A 106 11.01 2.61 8.45
N TRP A 107 11.61 3.69 7.98
CA TRP A 107 10.97 4.77 7.22
C TRP A 107 10.35 4.32 5.87
N SER A 108 10.46 3.05 5.49
CA SER A 108 10.34 2.61 4.11
C SER A 108 8.92 2.25 3.66
N PHE A 109 7.99 1.83 4.54
CA PHE A 109 6.85 1.06 4.03
C PHE A 109 5.48 1.12 4.73
N ALA A 110 5.20 2.08 5.61
CA ALA A 110 3.83 2.23 6.11
C ALA A 110 3.40 3.70 6.17
N PRO A 111 2.47 4.17 5.32
CA PRO A 111 1.74 5.44 5.51
C PRO A 111 0.77 5.38 6.72
N GLY A 112 1.12 4.61 7.76
CA GLY A 112 0.32 4.40 8.95
C GLY A 112 0.21 5.69 9.76
N ASN A 113 -0.96 6.33 9.68
CA ASN A 113 -1.41 7.42 10.54
C ASN A 113 -0.44 8.59 10.77
N LEU A 114 0.33 9.00 9.75
CA LEU A 114 1.09 10.25 9.88
C LEU A 114 0.14 11.44 10.12
N PHE A 115 -1.10 11.37 9.60
CA PHE A 115 -2.18 12.31 9.88
C PHE A 115 -2.43 12.55 11.37
N GLY A 116 -2.77 11.50 12.12
CA GLY A 116 -3.02 11.60 13.56
C GLY A 116 -1.77 12.05 14.29
N PHE A 117 -0.60 11.51 13.92
CA PHE A 117 0.67 11.84 14.58
C PHE A 117 1.03 13.31 14.44
N ILE A 118 0.92 13.86 13.22
CA ILE A 118 1.16 15.28 12.96
C ILE A 118 0.09 16.14 13.63
N THR A 119 -1.17 15.69 13.66
CA THR A 119 -2.22 16.37 14.45
C THR A 119 -1.82 16.42 15.94
N GLY A 120 -1.31 15.31 16.49
CA GLY A 120 -0.73 15.23 17.84
C GLY A 120 0.42 16.20 18.06
N PHE A 121 1.30 16.36 17.07
CA PHE A 121 2.42 17.30 17.11
C PHE A 121 1.96 18.75 17.28
N LEU A 122 0.83 19.15 16.67
CA LEU A 122 0.27 20.50 16.86
C LEU A 122 -0.13 20.76 18.31
N PHE A 123 -0.46 19.72 19.08
CA PHE A 123 -0.85 19.82 20.49
C PHE A 123 0.28 19.48 21.47
N LYS A 124 1.53 19.28 21.02
CA LYS A 124 2.61 18.81 21.90
C LYS A 124 2.84 19.69 23.14
N ASP A 125 2.57 21.00 23.03
CA ASP A 125 2.75 21.97 24.11
C ASP A 125 1.47 22.21 24.94
N ALA A 126 0.36 21.53 24.63
CA ALA A 126 -0.95 21.80 25.25
C ALA A 126 -0.91 21.71 26.79
N ASN A 127 -0.15 20.77 27.35
CA ASN A 127 0.01 20.64 28.81
C ASN A 127 0.78 21.80 29.46
N VAL A 128 1.75 22.38 28.75
CA VAL A 128 2.46 23.56 29.22
C VAL A 128 1.52 24.76 29.24
N LEU A 129 0.67 24.87 28.21
CA LEU A 129 -0.35 25.92 28.09
C LEU A 129 -1.57 25.69 29.02
N LYS A 130 -1.78 24.45 29.50
CA LYS A 130 -2.92 24.05 30.36
C LYS A 130 -3.03 24.86 31.65
N GLN A 131 -1.92 25.41 32.15
CA GLN A 131 -1.94 26.30 33.32
C GLN A 131 -2.84 27.53 33.10
N LYS A 132 -3.04 27.95 31.85
CA LYS A 132 -3.96 29.02 31.44
C LYS A 132 -5.28 28.49 30.85
N ALA A 133 -5.29 27.27 30.30
CA ALA A 133 -6.42 26.73 29.55
C ALA A 133 -6.79 25.30 29.98
N LYS A 134 -7.84 25.15 30.79
CA LYS A 134 -8.24 23.86 31.39
C LYS A 134 -8.86 22.84 30.40
N ILE A 135 -9.30 23.31 29.22
CA ILE A 135 -10.02 22.50 28.23
C ILE A 135 -9.11 21.46 27.58
N PHE A 136 -7.88 21.83 27.21
CA PHE A 136 -7.00 20.98 26.39
C PHE A 136 -6.03 20.19 27.27
N GLU A 137 -5.84 18.91 26.95
CA GLU A 137 -4.96 18.02 27.70
C GLU A 137 -4.31 16.99 26.77
N HIS A 138 -2.98 16.96 26.78
CA HIS A 138 -2.19 15.98 26.03
C HIS A 138 -1.76 14.86 26.98
N ILE A 139 -2.19 13.63 26.76
CA ILE A 139 -1.78 12.47 27.57
C ILE A 139 -0.37 12.05 27.14
N ASN A 140 0.56 11.99 28.09
CA ASN A 140 1.93 11.51 27.94
C ASN A 140 2.70 11.99 26.67
N PRO A 141 2.70 13.30 26.31
CA PRO A 141 3.45 13.78 25.15
C PRO A 141 4.97 13.50 25.25
N GLU A 142 5.50 13.39 26.47
CA GLU A 142 6.90 13.07 26.75
C GLU A 142 7.32 11.66 26.30
N ASN A 143 6.36 10.75 26.11
CA ASN A 143 6.62 9.42 25.57
C ASN A 143 6.90 9.45 24.06
N VAL A 144 6.62 10.57 23.38
CA VAL A 144 6.90 10.76 21.95
C VAL A 144 8.22 11.50 21.80
N GLU A 145 9.24 10.76 21.38
CA GLU A 145 10.63 11.24 21.34
C GLU A 145 10.78 12.57 20.60
N ILE A 146 10.22 12.66 19.39
CA ILE A 146 10.34 13.86 18.54
C ILE A 146 9.44 15.02 18.98
N PHE A 147 8.67 14.88 20.05
CA PHE A 147 7.92 16.01 20.62
C PHE A 147 8.76 16.79 21.63
N ALA A 148 9.83 16.18 22.15
CA ALA A 148 10.70 16.78 23.15
C ALA A 148 11.32 18.12 22.67
N PRO A 149 11.57 19.06 23.58
CA PRO A 149 12.39 20.24 23.29
C PRO A 149 13.75 19.82 22.71
N ASN A 150 14.29 20.62 21.79
CA ASN A 150 15.60 20.41 21.14
C ASN A 150 15.68 19.23 20.15
N THR A 151 14.55 18.69 19.69
CA THR A 151 14.51 17.67 18.63
C THR A 151 14.20 18.25 17.24
N GLU A 152 14.40 19.55 17.03
CA GLU A 152 14.08 20.24 15.76
C GLU A 152 14.74 19.57 14.55
N LEU A 153 16.01 19.16 14.67
CA LEU A 153 16.71 18.44 13.61
C LEU A 153 16.00 17.12 13.25
N LEU A 154 15.53 16.39 14.26
CA LEU A 154 14.79 15.13 14.07
C LEU A 154 13.40 15.38 13.50
N GLN A 155 12.73 16.46 13.90
CA GLN A 155 11.43 16.87 13.37
C GLN A 155 11.53 17.27 11.89
N LYS A 156 12.54 18.08 11.51
CA LYS A 156 12.84 18.44 10.12
C LYS A 156 13.21 17.22 9.29
N HIS A 157 13.98 16.29 9.86
CA HIS A 157 14.26 15.02 9.21
C HIS A 157 12.98 14.20 9.00
N ALA A 158 12.11 14.13 10.02
CA ALA A 158 10.89 13.33 10.00
C ALA A 158 9.83 13.82 9.02
N PHE A 159 9.56 15.12 9.03
CA PHE A 159 8.47 15.70 8.25
C PHE A 159 8.94 16.28 6.91
N GLY A 160 10.23 16.62 6.80
CA GLY A 160 10.78 17.43 5.73
C GLY A 160 10.73 18.93 6.07
N ASP A 161 11.71 19.69 5.58
CA ASP A 161 11.93 21.08 6.01
C ASP A 161 10.72 21.98 5.77
N LYS A 162 10.18 21.96 4.54
CA LYS A 162 9.01 22.75 4.16
C LYS A 162 7.75 22.39 4.96
N VAL A 163 7.49 21.09 5.13
CA VAL A 163 6.33 20.62 5.91
C VAL A 163 6.51 21.01 7.38
N TYR A 164 7.72 20.90 7.93
CA TYR A 164 7.99 21.31 9.30
C TYR A 164 7.77 22.81 9.55
N GLU A 165 8.15 23.66 8.60
CA GLU A 165 7.87 25.10 8.64
C GLU A 165 6.36 25.36 8.69
N ASP A 166 5.60 24.77 7.75
CA ASP A 166 4.13 24.89 7.70
C ASP A 166 3.50 24.38 9.03
N LEU A 167 3.98 23.26 9.57
CA LEU A 167 3.51 22.71 10.85
C LEU A 167 3.78 23.63 12.04
N THR A 168 4.90 24.36 12.01
CA THR A 168 5.24 25.31 13.06
C THR A 168 4.27 26.49 13.05
N ASP A 169 3.92 27.02 11.88
CA ASP A 169 2.95 28.11 11.72
C ASP A 169 1.54 27.72 12.21
N TYR A 170 1.09 26.51 11.85
CA TYR A 170 -0.16 25.96 12.37
C TYR A 170 -0.14 25.78 13.88
N ARG A 171 0.97 25.25 14.42
CA ARG A 171 1.14 25.05 15.86
C ARG A 171 1.10 26.38 16.62
N GLU A 172 1.77 27.41 16.14
CA GLU A 172 1.74 28.73 16.79
C GLU A 172 0.35 29.38 16.77
N SER A 173 -0.37 29.22 15.66
CA SER A 173 -1.77 29.68 15.56
C SER A 173 -2.70 28.91 16.50
N LEU A 174 -2.48 27.60 16.63
CA LEU A 174 -3.24 26.72 17.51
C LEU A 174 -2.93 27.01 18.99
N ASN A 175 -1.65 27.21 19.35
CA ASN A 175 -1.22 27.57 20.71
C ASN A 175 -1.89 28.84 21.21
N ARG A 176 -1.95 29.89 20.38
CA ARG A 176 -2.68 31.14 20.71
C ARG A 176 -4.18 30.88 20.99
N SER A 177 -4.77 29.93 20.30
CA SER A 177 -6.18 29.56 20.49
C SER A 177 -6.40 28.71 21.74
N ILE A 178 -5.45 27.79 22.02
CA ILE A 178 -5.41 27.00 23.25
C ILE A 178 -5.29 27.93 24.46
N GLU A 179 -4.33 28.87 24.48
CA GLU A 179 -4.13 29.77 25.63
C GLU A 179 -5.39 30.57 26.00
N ASN A 180 -6.20 30.93 24.99
CA ASN A 180 -7.45 31.65 25.16
C ASN A 180 -8.67 30.73 25.39
N SER A 181 -8.47 29.42 25.56
CA SER A 181 -9.53 28.42 25.68
C SER A 181 -10.59 28.48 24.56
N ASN A 182 -10.19 28.90 23.34
CA ASN A 182 -11.09 29.09 22.21
C ASN A 182 -11.20 27.81 21.37
N SER A 183 -12.01 26.87 21.84
CA SER A 183 -12.22 25.57 21.20
C SER A 183 -12.76 25.65 19.76
N LYS A 184 -13.68 26.58 19.47
CA LYS A 184 -14.18 26.80 18.10
C LYS A 184 -13.08 27.25 17.15
N ASN A 185 -12.16 28.11 17.59
CA ASN A 185 -11.05 28.52 16.74
C ASN A 185 -10.01 27.40 16.56
N VAL A 186 -9.75 26.60 17.60
CA VAL A 186 -8.91 25.39 17.47
C VAL A 186 -9.47 24.46 16.40
N LEU A 187 -10.78 24.16 16.42
CA LEU A 187 -11.40 23.31 15.39
C LEU A 187 -11.30 23.93 13.99
N LYS A 188 -11.48 25.25 13.83
CA LYS A 188 -11.31 25.93 12.53
C LYS A 188 -9.88 25.80 11.99
N ILE A 189 -8.88 25.96 12.86
CA ILE A 189 -7.47 25.77 12.50
C ILE A 189 -7.22 24.33 12.08
N LEU A 190 -7.74 23.35 12.83
CA LEU A 190 -7.62 21.93 12.46
C LEU A 190 -8.28 21.62 11.13
N ILE A 191 -9.50 22.10 10.87
CA ILE A 191 -10.17 21.92 9.57
C ILE A 191 -9.33 22.49 8.43
N HIS A 192 -8.76 23.70 8.61
CA HIS A 192 -7.90 24.31 7.60
C HIS A 192 -6.63 23.49 7.38
N PHE A 193 -5.97 23.09 8.46
CA PHE A 193 -4.79 22.24 8.44
C PHE A 193 -5.04 20.90 7.74
N TRP A 194 -6.14 20.23 8.06
CA TRP A 194 -6.51 18.95 7.46
C TRP A 194 -6.90 19.08 5.99
N LYS A 195 -7.60 20.15 5.60
CA LYS A 195 -7.84 20.46 4.18
C LYS A 195 -6.53 20.69 3.44
N TRP A 196 -5.58 21.39 4.05
CA TRP A 196 -4.25 21.59 3.49
C TRP A 196 -3.50 20.26 3.32
N LEU A 197 -3.51 19.38 4.33
CA LEU A 197 -2.94 18.04 4.22
C LEU A 197 -3.56 17.21 3.10
N TYR A 198 -4.89 17.24 2.98
CA TYR A 198 -5.65 16.43 2.03
C TYR A 198 -5.52 16.96 0.59
N ALA A 199 -5.68 18.27 0.37
CA ALA A 199 -5.76 18.87 -0.95
C ALA A 199 -4.41 19.00 -1.65
N ASP A 200 -3.34 19.27 -0.90
CA ASP A 200 -2.00 19.40 -1.48
C ASP A 200 -1.33 18.03 -1.69
N GLY A 201 -2.01 16.92 -1.36
CA GLY A 201 -1.49 15.57 -1.49
C GLY A 201 -0.10 15.41 -0.86
N LYS A 202 0.17 16.16 0.23
CA LYS A 202 1.52 16.29 0.78
C LYS A 202 2.09 14.90 0.99
N LYS A 203 3.21 14.65 0.34
CA LYS A 203 3.95 13.40 0.47
C LYS A 203 4.97 13.54 1.58
N SER A 204 5.18 12.49 2.36
CA SER A 204 6.39 12.40 3.19
C SER A 204 7.64 12.44 2.29
N LYS A 205 8.84 12.61 2.86
CA LYS A 205 10.10 12.50 2.10
C LYS A 205 10.25 11.19 1.30
N GLN A 206 9.50 10.13 1.62
CA GLN A 206 9.46 8.87 0.87
C GLN A 206 8.34 8.77 -0.17
N GLY A 207 7.63 9.85 -0.49
CA GLY A 207 6.57 9.81 -1.50
C GLY A 207 5.23 9.24 -1.01
N GLY A 208 5.11 8.89 0.27
CA GLY A 208 3.87 8.38 0.86
C GLY A 208 2.84 9.49 1.10
N VAL A 209 1.61 9.31 0.61
CA VAL A 209 0.51 10.28 0.78
C VAL A 209 0.12 10.35 2.25
N ILE A 210 0.18 11.55 2.85
CA ILE A 210 -0.22 11.79 4.25
C ILE A 210 -1.76 11.78 4.39
N GLY A 211 -2.47 12.07 3.31
CA GLY A 211 -3.93 12.09 3.23
C GLY A 211 -4.58 10.71 3.17
N THR A 212 -5.33 10.33 4.21
CA THR A 212 -6.26 9.19 4.19
C THR A 212 -7.72 9.69 4.20
N GLN A 213 -8.67 8.77 3.97
CA GLN A 213 -10.10 9.09 4.07
C GLN A 213 -10.50 9.59 5.47
N ASP A 214 -9.77 9.21 6.52
CA ASP A 214 -9.99 9.69 7.90
C ASP A 214 -9.87 11.20 8.03
N ILE A 215 -9.07 11.85 7.16
CA ILE A 215 -8.98 13.30 7.13
C ILE A 215 -10.31 13.90 6.69
N ILE A 216 -10.98 13.32 5.69
CA ILE A 216 -12.29 13.78 5.22
C ILE A 216 -13.31 13.65 6.34
N PHE A 217 -13.34 12.51 7.03
CA PHE A 217 -14.25 12.31 8.16
C PHE A 217 -13.97 13.28 9.31
N SER A 218 -12.69 13.52 9.62
CA SER A 218 -12.30 14.49 10.65
C SER A 218 -12.72 15.91 10.26
N ILE A 219 -12.58 16.30 8.99
CA ILE A 219 -13.05 17.58 8.44
C ILE A 219 -14.58 17.70 8.58
N LEU A 220 -15.34 16.70 8.13
CA LEU A 220 -16.80 16.73 8.16
C LEU A 220 -17.33 16.79 9.59
N TYR A 221 -16.81 15.93 10.46
CA TYR A 221 -17.24 15.88 11.86
C TYR A 221 -16.85 17.16 12.60
N SER A 222 -15.63 17.68 12.41
CA SER A 222 -15.23 18.94 13.05
C SER A 222 -15.97 20.14 12.49
N THR A 223 -16.40 20.10 11.23
CA THR A 223 -17.29 21.13 10.66
C THR A 223 -18.65 21.13 11.36
N TYR A 224 -19.22 19.96 11.62
CA TYR A 224 -20.41 19.82 12.48
C TYR A 224 -20.15 20.39 13.89
N LEU A 225 -19.05 19.98 14.55
CA LEU A 225 -18.72 20.45 15.90
C LEU A 225 -18.52 21.98 15.96
N CYS A 226 -17.95 22.59 14.91
CA CYS A 226 -17.82 24.05 14.80
C CYS A 226 -19.18 24.77 14.79
N ASN A 227 -20.16 24.14 14.16
CA ASN A 227 -21.52 24.68 13.99
C ASN A 227 -22.42 24.38 15.20
N SER A 228 -22.10 23.35 15.99
CA SER A 228 -22.83 23.01 17.20
C SER A 228 -22.80 24.17 18.22
N GLU A 229 -23.92 24.35 18.91
CA GLU A 229 -24.07 25.33 20.00
C GLU A 229 -23.59 24.77 21.34
N ILE A 230 -23.38 23.45 21.43
CA ILE A 230 -22.96 22.78 22.67
C ILE A 230 -21.49 23.09 22.95
N PRO A 231 -21.13 23.57 24.15
CA PRO A 231 -19.76 23.91 24.49
C PRO A 231 -18.87 22.67 24.62
N ILE A 232 -17.62 22.79 24.16
CA ILE A 232 -16.56 21.80 24.42
C ILE A 232 -16.00 22.06 25.80
N TYR A 233 -16.27 21.15 26.74
CA TYR A 233 -15.77 21.18 28.10
C TYR A 233 -14.32 20.69 28.19
N LYS A 234 -14.00 19.64 27.44
CA LYS A 234 -12.68 19.00 27.48
C LYS A 234 -12.25 18.50 26.11
N PHE A 235 -10.95 18.53 25.85
CA PHE A 235 -10.34 17.94 24.65
C PHE A 235 -9.06 17.20 25.05
N PHE A 236 -9.13 15.87 25.03
CA PHE A 236 -8.00 14.97 25.21
C PHE A 236 -7.33 14.61 23.89
N ILE A 237 -6.00 14.63 23.88
CA ILE A 237 -5.19 14.12 22.78
C ILE A 237 -4.03 13.28 23.31
N GLY A 238 -3.61 12.22 22.62
CA GLY A 238 -2.40 11.51 23.05
C GLY A 238 -2.03 10.28 22.23
N PRO A 239 -0.83 9.74 22.47
CA PRO A 239 -0.32 8.56 21.79
C PRO A 239 -1.01 7.30 22.29
N ASP A 240 -1.51 6.44 21.41
CA ASP A 240 -2.10 5.12 21.70
C ASP A 240 -3.13 5.09 22.85
N ILE A 241 -3.83 6.21 23.09
CA ILE A 241 -4.73 6.37 24.25
C ILE A 241 -5.96 5.44 24.21
N THR A 242 -6.35 4.95 23.04
CA THR A 242 -7.46 4.00 22.85
C THR A 242 -6.99 2.61 22.46
N TYR A 243 -5.73 2.28 22.72
CA TYR A 243 -5.20 0.94 22.44
C TYR A 243 -5.72 -0.08 23.48
N PRO A 244 -5.97 -1.35 23.10
CA PRO A 244 -6.59 -2.31 24.01
C PRO A 244 -5.65 -2.62 25.17
N ILE A 245 -6.15 -2.52 26.41
CA ILE A 245 -5.37 -2.87 27.59
C ILE A 245 -5.59 -4.35 27.86
N ARG A 246 -4.81 -5.21 27.20
CA ARG A 246 -4.80 -6.66 27.42
C ARG A 246 -3.36 -7.15 27.48
N VAL A 247 -3.04 -7.98 28.47
CA VAL A 247 -1.70 -8.56 28.60
C VAL A 247 -1.64 -9.88 27.81
N LEU A 248 -0.86 -9.90 26.74
CA LEU A 248 -0.55 -11.08 25.92
C LEU A 248 0.96 -11.34 25.93
N LYS A 249 1.41 -12.51 25.44
CA LYS A 249 2.84 -12.79 25.26
C LYS A 249 3.48 -11.81 24.27
N SER A 250 2.74 -11.46 23.21
CA SER A 250 3.09 -10.44 22.20
C SER A 250 2.88 -9.00 22.67
N GLN A 251 2.06 -8.77 23.70
CA GLN A 251 1.63 -7.43 24.14
C GLN A 251 1.82 -7.29 25.66
N PRO A 252 3.02 -6.92 26.13
CA PRO A 252 3.31 -6.80 27.56
C PRO A 252 2.61 -5.58 28.18
N VAL A 253 2.47 -5.54 29.50
CA VAL A 253 1.71 -4.47 30.19
C VAL A 253 2.29 -3.08 29.92
N GLU A 254 3.62 -2.98 29.79
CA GLU A 254 4.34 -1.74 29.54
C GLU A 254 3.99 -1.13 28.17
N ALA A 255 3.58 -1.96 27.21
CA ALA A 255 3.18 -1.54 25.87
C ALA A 255 1.91 -0.68 25.86
N THR A 256 1.07 -0.79 26.90
CA THR A 256 -0.27 -0.16 26.94
C THR A 256 -0.33 1.02 27.92
N ILE A 257 0.83 1.55 28.33
CA ILE A 257 0.92 2.56 29.40
C ILE A 257 0.11 3.83 29.10
N ASN A 258 0.09 4.28 27.84
CA ASN A 258 -0.65 5.49 27.48
C ASN A 258 -2.17 5.31 27.62
N SER A 259 -2.70 4.16 27.19
CA SER A 259 -4.12 3.83 27.34
C SER A 259 -4.48 3.65 28.82
N GLN A 260 -3.60 3.02 29.61
CA GLN A 260 -3.79 2.89 31.06
C GLN A 260 -3.88 4.25 31.75
N THR A 261 -2.98 5.19 31.41
CA THR A 261 -3.02 6.56 31.94
C THR A 261 -4.30 7.28 31.51
N PHE A 262 -4.67 7.16 30.23
CA PHE A 262 -5.86 7.84 29.73
C PHE A 262 -7.15 7.32 30.36
N VAL A 263 -7.31 6.01 30.52
CA VAL A 263 -8.49 5.41 31.15
C VAL A 263 -8.66 5.91 32.58
N LYS A 264 -7.58 5.98 33.36
CA LYS A 264 -7.60 6.57 34.71
C LYS A 264 -8.05 8.04 34.68
N ARG A 265 -7.63 8.79 33.65
CA ARG A 265 -7.94 10.21 33.55
C ARG A 265 -9.37 10.48 33.08
N ILE A 266 -9.87 9.75 32.07
CA ILE A 266 -11.21 10.01 31.53
C ILE A 266 -12.30 9.61 32.53
N VAL A 267 -12.11 8.55 33.32
CA VAL A 267 -13.11 8.12 34.32
C VAL A 267 -13.32 9.15 35.43
N GLU A 268 -12.34 10.03 35.69
CA GLU A 268 -12.49 11.16 36.62
C GLU A 268 -13.46 12.23 36.09
N GLU A 269 -13.65 12.30 34.77
CA GLU A 269 -14.57 13.25 34.14
C GLU A 269 -16.01 12.71 34.06
N LEU A 270 -16.20 11.40 34.23
CA LEU A 270 -17.49 10.71 34.18
C LEU A 270 -18.25 10.86 35.50
N VAL A 271 -18.73 12.07 35.77
CA VAL A 271 -19.46 12.44 37.01
C VAL A 271 -20.84 13.04 36.70
N PRO A 272 -21.78 13.04 37.67
CA PRO A 272 -23.08 13.69 37.48
C PRO A 272 -22.94 15.18 37.13
N ARG A 273 -23.77 15.67 36.21
CA ARG A 273 -23.89 17.08 35.86
C ARG A 273 -25.12 17.67 36.54
N ASN A 274 -24.99 18.89 37.05
CA ASN A 274 -26.09 19.61 37.73
C ASN A 274 -26.78 18.79 38.84
N ASN A 275 -26.06 17.87 39.50
CA ASN A 275 -26.59 16.91 40.49
C ASN A 275 -27.76 16.04 39.97
N LYS A 276 -27.75 15.70 38.68
CA LYS A 276 -28.75 14.85 38.03
C LYS A 276 -28.11 13.63 37.37
N LYS A 277 -28.94 12.62 37.15
CA LYS A 277 -28.57 11.42 36.39
C LYS A 277 -28.10 11.80 34.99
N THR A 278 -26.85 11.45 34.69
CA THR A 278 -26.15 11.91 33.50
C THR A 278 -25.76 10.74 32.61
N GLY A 279 -26.15 10.82 31.34
CA GLY A 279 -25.71 9.90 30.28
C GLY A 279 -24.52 10.47 29.50
N TYR A 280 -23.41 9.74 29.46
CA TYR A 280 -22.27 10.05 28.61
C TYR A 280 -22.43 9.32 27.29
N ILE A 281 -22.74 10.05 26.22
CA ILE A 281 -22.95 9.50 24.88
C ILE A 281 -21.60 9.38 24.17
N PHE A 282 -21.11 8.15 24.02
CA PHE A 282 -19.89 7.87 23.26
C PHE A 282 -20.24 7.77 21.78
N GLY A 283 -19.86 8.79 21.00
CA GLY A 283 -20.19 8.93 19.59
C GLY A 283 -18.95 8.99 18.70
N SER A 284 -18.99 8.32 17.55
CA SER A 284 -17.97 8.44 16.50
C SER A 284 -18.62 8.60 15.13
N PHE A 285 -17.97 9.38 14.26
CA PHE A 285 -18.47 9.61 12.90
C PHE A 285 -18.37 8.35 12.05
N VAL A 286 -17.16 7.77 12.02
CA VAL A 286 -16.92 6.48 11.40
C VAL A 286 -16.76 5.40 12.44
N ASP A 287 -16.94 4.19 11.94
CA ASP A 287 -16.84 2.96 12.66
C ASP A 287 -15.37 2.67 12.96
N GLY A 288 -14.82 3.41 13.93
CA GLY A 288 -13.45 3.31 14.40
C GLY A 288 -13.33 2.41 15.63
N VAL A 289 -12.33 1.53 15.64
CA VAL A 289 -12.02 0.62 16.75
C VAL A 289 -11.74 1.38 18.06
N GLY A 290 -11.19 2.60 17.98
CA GLY A 290 -10.82 3.39 19.16
C GLY A 290 -11.96 3.69 20.14
N LYS A 291 -13.20 3.91 19.66
CA LYS A 291 -14.36 4.11 20.54
C LYS A 291 -14.69 2.84 21.32
N SER A 292 -14.93 1.73 20.62
CA SER A 292 -15.26 0.43 21.22
C SER A 292 -14.14 -0.03 22.16
N THR A 293 -12.87 0.11 21.76
CA THR A 293 -11.72 -0.23 22.60
C THR A 293 -11.65 0.62 23.88
N LEU A 294 -11.82 1.95 23.78
CA LEU A 294 -11.83 2.80 24.98
C LEU A 294 -12.98 2.42 25.92
N MET A 295 -14.17 2.17 25.37
CA MET A 295 -15.31 1.75 26.16
C MET A 295 -15.03 0.41 26.87
N GLY A 296 -14.52 -0.59 26.16
CA GLY A 296 -14.16 -1.87 26.79
C GLY A 296 -13.06 -1.72 27.84
N ASN A 297 -12.11 -0.80 27.64
CA ASN A 297 -11.13 -0.45 28.66
C ASN A 297 -11.78 0.19 29.90
N ILE A 298 -12.80 1.05 29.75
CA ILE A 298 -13.56 1.64 30.86
C ILE A 298 -14.38 0.57 31.59
N VAL A 299 -15.05 -0.33 30.86
CA VAL A 299 -15.79 -1.46 31.44
C VAL A 299 -14.85 -2.38 32.23
N ASN A 300 -13.70 -2.73 31.65
CA ASN A 300 -12.66 -3.49 32.35
C ASN A 300 -12.13 -2.72 33.57
N TRP A 301 -11.98 -1.39 33.50
CA TRP A 301 -11.57 -0.59 34.65
C TRP A 301 -12.63 -0.59 35.75
N GLN A 302 -13.92 -0.58 35.40
CA GLN A 302 -15.00 -0.70 36.37
C GLN A 302 -14.91 -2.03 37.14
N LYS A 303 -14.62 -3.13 36.44
CA LYS A 303 -14.47 -4.49 37.01
C LYS A 303 -13.16 -4.68 37.80
N TYR A 304 -12.03 -4.28 37.23
CA TYR A 304 -10.69 -4.68 37.68
C TYR A 304 -9.81 -3.52 38.17
N LYS A 305 -10.29 -2.28 38.06
CA LYS A 305 -9.56 -1.06 38.44
C LYS A 305 -8.15 -1.03 37.82
N ASN A 306 -7.12 -0.89 38.64
CA ASN A 306 -5.74 -0.77 38.16
C ASN A 306 -5.04 -2.13 37.98
N ASP A 307 -5.75 -3.25 38.12
CA ASP A 307 -5.21 -4.60 37.89
C ASP A 307 -5.33 -4.99 36.40
N PHE A 308 -4.54 -4.32 35.55
CA PHE A 308 -4.59 -4.48 34.09
C PHE A 308 -4.29 -5.90 33.59
N ARG A 309 -3.68 -6.76 34.42
CA ARG A 309 -3.42 -8.17 34.09
C ARG A 309 -4.69 -9.01 34.03
N LYS A 310 -5.78 -8.54 34.65
CA LYS A 310 -7.09 -9.21 34.64
C LYS A 310 -8.01 -8.73 33.54
N TYR A 311 -7.61 -7.72 32.76
CA TYR A 311 -8.46 -7.17 31.71
C TYR A 311 -8.78 -8.24 30.67
N GLU A 312 -10.06 -8.30 30.30
CA GLU A 312 -10.59 -9.22 29.31
C GLU A 312 -10.44 -8.65 27.90
N ALA A 313 -10.61 -9.52 26.89
CA ALA A 313 -10.71 -9.07 25.51
C ALA A 313 -11.86 -8.08 25.35
N VAL A 314 -11.63 -7.02 24.59
CA VAL A 314 -12.67 -6.04 24.25
C VAL A 314 -13.23 -6.43 22.90
N ASP A 315 -14.56 -6.59 22.82
CA ASP A 315 -15.26 -6.74 21.56
C ASP A 315 -15.01 -5.48 20.71
N ASN A 316 -14.30 -5.67 19.61
CA ASN A 316 -14.00 -4.62 18.64
C ASN A 316 -14.88 -4.75 17.40
N SER A 317 -15.92 -5.58 17.43
CA SER A 317 -16.94 -5.61 16.41
C SER A 317 -17.77 -4.33 16.46
N SER A 318 -18.26 -3.89 15.31
CA SER A 318 -19.09 -2.70 15.21
C SER A 318 -20.46 -2.97 15.83
N SER A 319 -20.86 -2.23 16.85
CA SER A 319 -22.25 -2.30 17.31
C SER A 319 -23.16 -1.66 16.25
N GLN A 320 -24.37 -2.22 16.09
CA GLN A 320 -25.49 -1.61 15.38
C GLN A 320 -26.61 -1.18 16.33
N LEU A 321 -26.45 -1.45 17.65
CA LEU A 321 -27.39 -1.08 18.71
C LEU A 321 -26.79 -0.01 19.62
N ALA A 322 -27.66 0.84 20.16
CA ALA A 322 -27.31 1.64 21.33
C ALA A 322 -27.35 0.78 22.59
N THR A 323 -26.35 0.89 23.45
CA THR A 323 -26.32 0.20 24.74
C THR A 323 -26.15 1.20 25.88
N ILE A 324 -26.99 1.11 26.90
CA ILE A 324 -26.92 1.96 28.09
C ILE A 324 -26.42 1.12 29.26
N HIS A 325 -25.24 1.45 29.75
CA HIS A 325 -24.58 0.76 30.85
C HIS A 325 -24.56 1.64 32.10
N PRO A 326 -25.01 1.16 33.27
CA PRO A 326 -24.82 1.88 34.53
C PRO A 326 -23.33 1.86 34.90
N PHE A 327 -22.74 3.04 35.04
CA PHE A 327 -21.35 3.21 35.51
C PHE A 327 -21.32 3.45 37.02
N THR A 328 -22.21 4.33 37.50
CA THR A 328 -22.58 4.53 38.91
C THR A 328 -24.09 4.74 38.99
N ASP A 329 -24.65 4.95 40.19
CA ASP A 329 -26.09 5.17 40.38
C ASP A 329 -26.62 6.40 39.60
N ASP A 330 -25.77 7.40 39.41
CA ASP A 330 -26.13 8.67 38.75
C ASP A 330 -25.39 8.91 37.41
N VAL A 331 -24.58 7.94 36.96
CA VAL A 331 -23.80 8.06 35.72
C VAL A 331 -24.01 6.84 34.85
N PHE A 332 -24.41 7.08 33.61
CA PHE A 332 -24.64 6.08 32.59
C PHE A 332 -23.69 6.30 31.42
N ILE A 333 -23.18 5.20 30.87
CA ILE A 333 -22.46 5.20 29.59
C ILE A 333 -23.47 4.81 28.53
N VAL A 334 -23.67 5.67 27.55
CA VAL A 334 -24.54 5.45 26.40
C VAL A 334 -23.65 5.21 25.19
N ASP A 335 -23.45 3.94 24.85
CA ASP A 335 -22.66 3.54 23.70
C ASP A 335 -23.49 3.58 22.43
N LEU A 336 -23.13 4.43 21.47
CA LEU A 336 -23.80 4.48 20.18
C LEU A 336 -23.04 3.70 19.12
N PRO A 337 -23.72 3.08 18.14
CA PRO A 337 -23.07 2.71 16.89
C PRO A 337 -22.43 3.94 16.25
N ALA A 338 -21.41 3.73 15.42
CA ALA A 338 -20.86 4.85 14.66
C ALA A 338 -21.91 5.43 13.70
N GLN A 339 -21.88 6.74 13.47
CA GLN A 339 -22.90 7.42 12.68
C GLN A 339 -23.01 6.86 11.26
N MET A 340 -21.85 6.56 10.66
CA MET A 340 -21.78 5.92 9.35
C MET A 340 -22.43 4.52 9.31
N SER A 341 -22.44 3.80 10.43
CA SER A 341 -22.97 2.43 10.51
C SER A 341 -24.49 2.37 10.35
N HIS A 342 -25.21 3.48 10.55
CA HIS A 342 -26.65 3.57 10.24
C HIS A 342 -26.96 3.55 8.74
N PHE A 343 -25.95 3.79 7.91
CA PHE A 343 -26.10 3.89 6.45
C PHE A 343 -25.23 2.87 5.71
N CYS A 344 -24.61 1.95 6.45
CA CYS A 344 -23.76 0.89 5.93
C CYS A 344 -24.12 -0.44 6.61
N ALA A 345 -24.10 -1.52 5.87
CA ALA A 345 -24.20 -2.84 6.50
C ALA A 345 -22.91 -3.19 7.22
N LYS A 346 -23.04 -4.01 8.27
CA LYS A 346 -21.90 -4.61 8.97
C LYS A 346 -21.74 -6.04 8.45
N PRO A 347 -20.65 -6.37 7.74
CA PRO A 347 -20.31 -7.76 7.44
C PRO A 347 -20.08 -8.55 8.73
N ASP A 348 -20.63 -9.75 8.80
CA ASP A 348 -20.43 -10.69 9.91
C ASP A 348 -19.75 -11.96 9.38
N GLY A 349 -18.92 -12.60 10.21
CA GLY A 349 -18.12 -13.74 9.77
C GLY A 349 -16.96 -14.09 10.68
N HIS A 350 -16.02 -14.83 10.10
CA HIS A 350 -14.85 -15.41 10.73
C HIS A 350 -13.58 -15.08 9.94
N VAL A 351 -12.43 -15.05 10.62
CA VAL A 351 -11.12 -14.80 10.02
C VAL A 351 -10.06 -15.72 10.61
N PHE A 352 -9.09 -16.12 9.79
CA PHE A 352 -7.91 -16.85 10.25
C PHE A 352 -6.88 -15.90 10.88
N VAL A 353 -6.56 -16.11 12.17
CA VAL A 353 -5.63 -15.31 12.98
C VAL A 353 -4.41 -16.14 13.36
N ASP A 354 -3.22 -15.54 13.35
CA ASP A 354 -1.96 -16.18 13.81
C ASP A 354 -2.11 -16.78 15.22
N LEU A 355 -1.64 -18.02 15.43
CA LEU A 355 -1.68 -18.70 16.72
C LEU A 355 -1.05 -17.88 17.87
N LYS A 356 -0.05 -17.04 17.59
CA LYS A 356 0.58 -16.15 18.58
C LYS A 356 -0.36 -15.06 19.10
N ALA A 357 -1.37 -14.70 18.32
CA ALA A 357 -2.40 -13.74 18.71
C ALA A 357 -3.63 -14.43 19.35
N CYS A 358 -3.68 -15.77 19.33
CA CYS A 358 -4.68 -16.56 20.04
C CYS A 358 -4.24 -16.79 21.50
N LYS A 359 -5.21 -16.81 22.44
CA LYS A 359 -4.93 -17.15 23.84
C LYS A 359 -4.89 -18.68 23.99
N MET A 360 -3.78 -19.28 23.55
CA MET A 360 -3.61 -20.74 23.48
C MET A 360 -2.46 -21.22 24.37
N ASP A 361 -2.58 -22.43 24.93
CA ASP A 361 -1.54 -23.08 25.73
C ASP A 361 -0.39 -23.61 24.85
N GLU A 362 0.86 -23.53 25.35
CA GLU A 362 2.05 -23.94 24.59
C GLU A 362 2.01 -25.43 24.21
N GLN A 363 1.41 -26.29 25.03
CA GLN A 363 1.26 -27.70 24.74
C GLN A 363 0.29 -27.93 23.57
N VAL A 364 -0.78 -27.13 23.47
CA VAL A 364 -1.73 -27.22 22.36
C VAL A 364 -1.07 -26.80 21.05
N ILE A 365 -0.30 -25.70 21.07
CA ILE A 365 0.48 -25.27 19.89
C ILE A 365 1.42 -26.38 19.44
N LYS A 366 2.14 -27.00 20.38
CA LYS A 366 3.04 -28.13 20.07
C LYS A 366 2.30 -29.31 19.45
N ASN A 367 1.13 -29.68 19.98
CA ASN A 367 0.32 -30.77 19.43
C ASN A 367 -0.15 -30.48 18.00
N ILE A 368 -0.55 -29.23 17.71
CA ILE A 368 -0.95 -28.80 16.36
C ILE A 368 0.24 -28.91 15.39
N THR A 369 1.42 -28.41 15.79
CA THR A 369 2.63 -28.49 14.95
C THR A 369 3.05 -29.94 14.71
N GLU A 370 2.98 -30.81 15.71
CA GLU A 370 3.27 -32.23 15.57
C GLU A 370 2.27 -32.92 14.62
N PHE A 371 0.97 -32.66 14.77
CA PHE A 371 -0.07 -33.16 13.87
C PHE A 371 0.18 -32.73 12.42
N LEU A 372 0.48 -31.43 12.20
CA LEU A 372 0.76 -30.89 10.88
C LEU A 372 1.98 -31.57 10.25
N SER A 373 3.07 -31.74 11.02
CA SER A 373 4.29 -32.37 10.53
C SER A 373 4.08 -33.84 10.09
N GLN A 374 3.16 -34.55 10.73
CA GLN A 374 2.85 -35.95 10.42
C GLN A 374 1.88 -36.11 9.24
N ASN A 375 1.10 -35.07 8.91
CA ASN A 375 0.02 -35.14 7.93
C ASN A 375 0.20 -34.18 6.74
N LEU A 376 1.31 -33.45 6.65
CA LEU A 376 1.52 -32.36 5.70
C LEU A 376 1.18 -32.74 4.24
N GLU A 377 1.81 -33.78 3.71
CA GLU A 377 1.61 -34.22 2.31
C GLU A 377 0.15 -34.62 2.05
N LYS A 378 -0.46 -35.33 3.01
CA LYS A 378 -1.85 -35.75 2.92
C LYS A 378 -2.80 -34.54 2.89
N LEU A 379 -2.61 -33.57 3.79
CA LEU A 379 -3.44 -32.36 3.85
C LEU A 379 -3.37 -31.55 2.56
N ILE A 380 -2.19 -31.47 1.94
CA ILE A 380 -2.02 -30.82 0.63
C ILE A 380 -2.83 -31.55 -0.45
N LEU A 381 -2.72 -32.88 -0.52
CA LEU A 381 -3.44 -33.69 -1.50
C LEU A 381 -4.96 -33.61 -1.32
N ASP A 382 -5.44 -33.75 -0.07
CA ASP A 382 -6.86 -33.66 0.29
C ASP A 382 -7.44 -32.30 -0.12
N PHE A 383 -6.68 -31.21 0.06
CA PHE A 383 -7.10 -29.87 -0.33
C PHE A 383 -7.16 -29.69 -1.86
N ILE A 384 -6.16 -30.21 -2.60
CA ILE A 384 -6.16 -30.17 -4.07
C ILE A 384 -7.38 -30.93 -4.63
N GLU A 385 -7.68 -32.11 -4.08
CA GLU A 385 -8.85 -32.90 -4.47
C GLU A 385 -10.15 -32.13 -4.18
N ALA A 386 -10.26 -31.52 -3.00
CA ALA A 386 -11.43 -30.71 -2.63
C ALA A 386 -11.64 -29.49 -3.56
N MET A 387 -10.57 -28.82 -3.99
CA MET A 387 -10.67 -27.73 -4.97
C MET A 387 -11.15 -28.24 -6.34
N GLN A 388 -10.67 -29.40 -6.79
CA GLN A 388 -11.07 -29.99 -8.06
C GLN A 388 -12.54 -30.42 -8.05
N SER A 389 -13.01 -31.03 -6.96
CA SER A 389 -14.43 -31.39 -6.80
C SER A 389 -15.33 -30.17 -6.77
N THR A 390 -14.90 -29.10 -6.10
CA THR A 390 -15.60 -27.81 -6.01
C THR A 390 -15.73 -27.13 -7.36
N LYS A 391 -14.69 -27.17 -8.21
CA LYS A 391 -14.78 -26.63 -9.58
C LYS A 391 -15.80 -27.36 -10.47
N ASN A 392 -15.99 -28.66 -10.23
CA ASN A 392 -16.80 -29.54 -11.08
C ASN A 392 -18.26 -29.68 -10.62
N SER A 393 -18.64 -29.12 -9.47
CA SER A 393 -19.98 -29.26 -8.90
C SER A 393 -20.60 -27.90 -8.58
N SER A 394 -21.90 -27.75 -8.81
CA SER A 394 -22.69 -26.69 -8.18
C SER A 394 -22.89 -27.09 -6.73
N ILE A 395 -21.91 -26.83 -5.87
CA ILE A 395 -21.98 -27.23 -4.46
C ILE A 395 -23.26 -26.67 -3.83
N ARG A 396 -24.03 -27.58 -3.21
CA ARG A 396 -25.03 -27.25 -2.20
C ARG A 396 -24.27 -26.91 -0.93
N ASP A 397 -24.59 -25.76 -0.32
CA ASP A 397 -23.98 -25.31 0.95
C ASP A 397 -24.09 -26.41 2.02
N ASP A 398 -22.99 -27.11 2.30
CA ASP A 398 -22.80 -27.88 3.53
C ASP A 398 -22.01 -27.04 4.55
N ASN A 399 -22.33 -27.24 5.83
CA ASN A 399 -22.17 -26.27 6.91
C ASN A 399 -20.73 -26.05 7.44
N SER A 400 -19.69 -26.71 6.89
CA SER A 400 -18.36 -26.66 7.50
C SER A 400 -17.53 -25.45 7.05
N PHE A 401 -16.74 -24.88 7.96
CA PHE A 401 -15.81 -23.79 7.61
C PHE A 401 -14.72 -24.22 6.62
N TYR A 402 -14.35 -25.51 6.62
CA TYR A 402 -13.42 -26.07 5.64
C TYR A 402 -13.98 -25.93 4.22
N GLU A 403 -15.20 -26.39 3.98
CA GLU A 403 -15.83 -26.33 2.65
C GLU A 403 -16.06 -24.89 2.20
N ARG A 404 -16.47 -23.99 3.12
CA ARG A 404 -16.58 -22.56 2.83
C ARG A 404 -15.25 -21.94 2.40
N TYR A 405 -14.14 -22.30 3.05
CA TYR A 405 -12.82 -21.86 2.62
C TYR A 405 -12.47 -22.36 1.21
N VAL A 406 -12.71 -23.64 0.92
CA VAL A 406 -12.47 -24.20 -0.43
C VAL A 406 -13.33 -23.49 -1.48
N LYS A 407 -14.61 -23.24 -1.19
CA LYS A 407 -15.51 -22.45 -2.03
C LYS A 407 -14.95 -21.06 -2.29
N ASN A 408 -14.48 -20.36 -1.26
CA ASN A 408 -13.88 -19.03 -1.40
C ASN A 408 -12.68 -19.04 -2.35
N VAL A 409 -11.75 -19.99 -2.19
CA VAL A 409 -10.56 -20.09 -3.05
C VAL A 409 -10.98 -20.25 -4.52
N VAL A 410 -11.97 -21.09 -4.80
CA VAL A 410 -12.47 -21.34 -6.16
C VAL A 410 -13.24 -20.14 -6.72
N THR A 411 -14.18 -19.57 -5.96
CA THR A 411 -15.02 -18.44 -6.38
C THR A 411 -14.20 -17.17 -6.61
N LEU A 412 -13.25 -16.88 -5.71
CA LEU A 412 -12.37 -15.71 -5.80
C LEU A 412 -11.24 -15.88 -6.83
N LYS A 413 -11.02 -17.11 -7.33
CA LYS A 413 -9.97 -17.45 -8.31
C LYS A 413 -8.57 -17.09 -7.82
N VAL A 414 -8.33 -17.20 -6.52
CA VAL A 414 -7.03 -16.90 -5.91
C VAL A 414 -6.11 -18.11 -5.97
N THR A 415 -4.80 -17.88 -6.07
CA THR A 415 -3.80 -18.95 -5.94
C THR A 415 -3.60 -19.24 -4.45
N PRO A 416 -3.92 -20.45 -3.97
CA PRO A 416 -3.90 -20.71 -2.53
C PRO A 416 -2.48 -20.83 -2.00
N ALA A 417 -2.06 -19.88 -1.18
CA ALA A 417 -0.86 -20.01 -0.33
C ALA A 417 -1.17 -20.71 1.00
N TRP A 418 -2.45 -20.73 1.40
CA TRP A 418 -2.90 -21.24 2.69
C TRP A 418 -3.76 -22.49 2.53
N ILE A 419 -3.44 -23.54 3.29
CA ILE A 419 -4.08 -24.86 3.18
C ILE A 419 -4.87 -25.13 4.47
N PRO A 420 -6.19 -25.38 4.38
CA PRO A 420 -7.04 -25.60 5.54
C PRO A 420 -6.88 -27.00 6.12
N PHE A 421 -7.04 -27.12 7.43
CA PHE A 421 -7.14 -28.41 8.12
C PHE A 421 -7.97 -28.29 9.39
N VAL A 422 -8.47 -29.42 9.88
CA VAL A 422 -9.24 -29.51 11.13
C VAL A 422 -8.45 -30.29 12.16
N PHE A 423 -8.32 -29.74 13.37
CA PHE A 423 -7.70 -30.40 14.50
C PHE A 423 -8.54 -30.14 15.76
N GLU A 424 -8.90 -31.20 16.50
CA GLU A 424 -9.71 -31.10 17.73
C GLU A 424 -10.95 -30.19 17.60
N ASN A 425 -11.72 -30.34 16.52
CA ASN A 425 -12.93 -29.55 16.17
C ASN A 425 -12.69 -28.06 15.86
N ASN A 426 -11.44 -27.61 15.79
CA ASN A 426 -11.08 -26.26 15.38
C ASN A 426 -10.57 -26.28 13.93
N THR A 427 -10.86 -25.21 13.19
CA THR A 427 -10.40 -25.04 11.81
C THR A 427 -9.16 -24.16 11.79
N TYR A 428 -8.15 -24.58 11.04
CA TYR A 428 -6.86 -23.91 10.91
C TYR A 428 -6.47 -23.80 9.44
N VAL A 429 -5.50 -22.94 9.15
CA VAL A 429 -4.74 -22.94 7.90
C VAL A 429 -3.25 -22.92 8.18
N PHE A 430 -2.44 -23.51 7.31
CA PHE A 430 -0.99 -23.35 7.30
C PHE A 430 -0.50 -22.81 5.96
N ASN A 431 0.61 -22.07 5.97
CA ASN A 431 1.25 -21.57 4.75
C ASN A 431 2.00 -22.71 4.05
N ALA A 432 1.71 -22.94 2.77
CA ALA A 432 2.33 -24.00 1.97
C ALA A 432 3.85 -23.79 1.79
N GLU A 433 4.32 -22.54 1.73
CA GLU A 433 5.74 -22.19 1.59
C GLU A 433 6.48 -22.26 2.94
N ASN A 434 5.77 -22.01 4.05
CA ASN A 434 6.31 -22.08 5.40
C ASN A 434 5.30 -22.72 6.38
N PRO A 435 5.27 -24.07 6.49
CA PRO A 435 4.29 -24.77 7.32
C PRO A 435 4.31 -24.44 8.82
N ASN A 436 5.33 -23.72 9.31
CA ASN A 436 5.36 -23.23 10.70
C ASN A 436 4.44 -22.02 10.92
N GLU A 437 4.01 -21.35 9.85
CA GLU A 437 3.01 -20.29 9.92
C GLU A 437 1.63 -20.91 9.92
N ILE A 438 1.00 -20.92 11.10
CA ILE A 438 -0.31 -21.52 11.33
C ILE A 438 -1.26 -20.44 11.83
N ARG A 439 -2.49 -20.44 11.32
CA ARG A 439 -3.56 -19.54 11.74
C ARG A 439 -4.80 -20.33 12.13
N GLN A 440 -5.51 -19.89 13.17
CA GLN A 440 -6.76 -20.46 13.64
C GLN A 440 -7.94 -19.59 13.18
N LEU A 441 -9.02 -20.24 12.75
CA LEU A 441 -10.28 -19.55 12.48
C LEU A 441 -10.94 -19.10 13.79
N VAL A 442 -11.25 -17.82 13.88
CA VAL A 442 -12.01 -17.22 14.98
C VAL A 442 -13.07 -16.27 14.42
N SER A 443 -14.12 -16.01 15.18
CA SER A 443 -15.16 -15.04 14.80
C SER A 443 -14.62 -13.61 14.81
N PHE A 444 -15.22 -12.70 14.02
CA PHE A 444 -14.73 -11.32 13.90
C PHE A 444 -14.73 -10.52 15.23
N ASP A 445 -15.62 -10.85 16.16
CA ASP A 445 -15.70 -10.26 17.51
C ASP A 445 -14.57 -10.73 18.44
N GLU A 446 -14.10 -11.96 18.28
CA GLU A 446 -12.96 -12.52 19.02
C GLU A 446 -11.61 -12.28 18.36
N ALA A 447 -11.61 -11.91 17.07
CA ALA A 447 -10.42 -11.76 16.27
C ALA A 447 -9.48 -10.66 16.79
N HIS A 448 -8.20 -11.02 16.92
CA HIS A 448 -7.16 -10.02 17.12
C HIS A 448 -7.06 -9.10 15.90
N SER A 449 -6.75 -7.82 16.12
CA SER A 449 -6.73 -6.80 15.06
C SER A 449 -5.80 -7.12 13.88
N SER A 450 -4.74 -7.91 14.12
CA SER A 450 -3.82 -8.37 13.08
C SER A 450 -4.49 -9.30 12.06
N GLY A 451 -5.41 -10.18 12.49
CA GLY A 451 -6.12 -11.06 11.55
C GLY A 451 -7.15 -10.33 10.72
N LEU A 452 -7.86 -9.35 11.30
CA LEU A 452 -8.79 -8.49 10.55
C LEU A 452 -8.08 -7.66 9.46
N LYS A 453 -6.74 -7.54 9.50
CA LYS A 453 -5.92 -6.89 8.47
C LYS A 453 -5.49 -7.83 7.34
N ALA A 454 -5.94 -9.09 7.31
CA ALA A 454 -5.67 -9.99 6.20
C ALA A 454 -6.07 -9.33 4.86
N LYS A 455 -5.15 -9.35 3.90
CA LYS A 455 -5.37 -8.82 2.54
C LYS A 455 -5.88 -9.92 1.61
N GLU A 456 -5.63 -11.16 1.98
CA GLU A 456 -6.02 -12.39 1.31
C GLU A 456 -7.53 -12.63 1.56
N PRO A 457 -8.39 -12.43 0.54
CA PRO A 457 -9.84 -12.45 0.73
C PRO A 457 -10.38 -13.84 1.12
N GLU A 458 -9.67 -14.92 0.79
CA GLU A 458 -10.03 -16.29 1.14
C GLU A 458 -9.89 -16.60 2.64
N LEU A 459 -9.05 -15.83 3.35
CA LEU A 459 -8.85 -15.98 4.80
C LEU A 459 -10.00 -15.41 5.64
N MET A 460 -11.01 -14.82 5.01
CA MET A 460 -12.23 -14.35 5.66
C MET A 460 -13.42 -15.16 5.15
N ILE A 461 -14.21 -15.70 6.08
CA ILE A 461 -15.44 -16.44 5.79
C ILE A 461 -16.61 -15.59 6.25
N PHE A 462 -17.39 -15.08 5.31
CA PHE A 462 -18.55 -14.26 5.61
C PHE A 462 -19.79 -15.11 5.80
N GLU A 463 -20.55 -14.82 6.85
CA GLU A 463 -21.86 -15.45 7.11
C GLU A 463 -23.01 -14.61 6.56
N GLY A 464 -22.76 -13.32 6.34
CA GLY A 464 -23.74 -12.38 5.81
C GLY A 464 -23.47 -10.97 6.28
N ALA A 465 -24.56 -10.21 6.46
CA ALA A 465 -24.47 -8.86 6.97
C ALA A 465 -25.64 -8.51 7.88
N THR A 466 -25.33 -7.73 8.92
CA THR A 466 -26.30 -7.07 9.78
C THR A 466 -26.73 -5.75 9.15
N ILE A 467 -28.03 -5.62 8.89
CA ILE A 467 -28.71 -4.40 8.41
C ILE A 467 -29.17 -3.58 9.63
N PRO A 468 -28.81 -2.29 9.73
CA PRO A 468 -29.23 -1.44 10.84
C PRO A 468 -30.74 -1.24 10.86
N MET A 469 -31.28 -0.93 12.04
CA MET A 469 -32.62 -0.33 12.16
C MET A 469 -32.66 1.04 11.46
N SER A 470 -33.85 1.47 11.03
CA SER A 470 -33.99 2.81 10.47
C SER A 470 -33.58 3.87 11.50
N TYR A 471 -32.92 4.93 11.04
CA TYR A 471 -32.34 5.92 11.95
C TYR A 471 -33.38 6.64 12.81
N GLU A 472 -34.57 6.88 12.25
CA GLU A 472 -35.70 7.49 12.96
C GLU A 472 -36.15 6.61 14.14
N ILE A 473 -36.33 5.31 13.90
CA ILE A 473 -36.72 4.35 14.95
C ILE A 473 -35.61 4.18 15.98
N PHE A 474 -34.35 4.16 15.55
CA PHE A 474 -33.20 4.14 16.45
C PHE A 474 -33.20 5.32 17.43
N LEU A 475 -33.47 6.53 16.94
CA LEU A 475 -33.55 7.71 17.79
C LEU A 475 -34.69 7.59 18.80
N GLU A 476 -35.86 7.12 18.37
CA GLU A 476 -37.01 6.90 19.27
C GLU A 476 -36.71 5.87 20.37
N ASP A 477 -36.12 4.73 20.02
CA ASP A 477 -35.67 3.70 20.98
C ASP A 477 -34.66 4.26 21.98
N LEU A 478 -33.63 4.94 21.48
CA LEU A 478 -32.58 5.53 22.30
C LEU A 478 -33.16 6.51 23.33
N ILE A 479 -33.98 7.46 22.88
CA ILE A 479 -34.58 8.46 23.77
C ILE A 479 -35.49 7.80 24.80
N THR A 480 -36.25 6.78 24.41
CA THR A 480 -37.13 6.04 25.32
C THR A 480 -36.31 5.35 26.40
N ARG A 481 -35.28 4.59 26.03
CA ARG A 481 -34.42 3.86 26.98
C ARG A 481 -33.63 4.79 27.89
N MET A 482 -33.22 5.96 27.40
CA MET A 482 -32.57 6.99 28.24
C MET A 482 -33.51 7.52 29.31
N LYS A 483 -34.77 7.80 28.96
CA LYS A 483 -35.81 8.24 29.91
C LYS A 483 -36.14 7.16 30.93
N GLU A 484 -36.28 5.90 30.49
CA GLU A 484 -36.52 4.76 31.38
C GLU A 484 -35.37 4.55 32.37
N SER A 485 -34.14 4.86 31.97
CA SER A 485 -32.95 4.85 32.84
C SER A 485 -32.91 6.06 33.79
N GLY A 486 -33.84 7.02 33.65
CA GLY A 486 -33.91 8.25 34.42
C GLY A 486 -32.86 9.28 34.05
N ILE A 487 -32.27 9.21 32.84
CA ILE A 487 -31.26 10.16 32.39
C ILE A 487 -31.93 11.51 32.08
N GLU A 488 -31.48 12.56 32.75
CA GLU A 488 -31.98 13.93 32.55
C GLU A 488 -30.97 14.83 31.85
N GLU A 489 -29.69 14.51 31.99
CA GLU A 489 -28.57 15.30 31.49
C GLU A 489 -27.69 14.44 30.59
N VAL A 490 -27.13 15.05 29.54
CA VAL A 490 -26.26 14.38 28.58
C VAL A 490 -24.96 15.13 28.38
N VAL A 491 -23.88 14.37 28.26
CA VAL A 491 -22.56 14.84 27.80
C VAL A 491 -22.16 14.00 26.60
N PHE A 492 -21.76 14.63 25.49
CA PHE A 492 -21.19 13.89 24.36
C PHE A 492 -19.71 13.61 24.59
N VAL A 493 -19.26 12.41 24.23
CA VAL A 493 -17.85 12.02 24.15
C VAL A 493 -17.55 11.71 22.68
N ASP A 494 -17.08 12.71 21.95
CA ASP A 494 -16.86 12.67 20.50
C ASP A 494 -15.43 12.27 20.15
N PHE A 495 -15.27 11.34 19.21
CA PHE A 495 -13.96 10.89 18.72
C PHE A 495 -13.62 11.57 17.39
N ILE A 496 -12.49 12.28 17.33
CA ILE A 496 -12.00 12.98 16.13
C ILE A 496 -10.53 12.68 15.87
N SER A 497 -10.10 12.69 14.59
CA SER A 497 -8.70 12.43 14.21
C SER A 497 -8.13 11.20 14.94
N MET A 498 -8.80 10.07 14.74
CA MET A 498 -8.38 8.77 15.24
C MET A 498 -7.71 8.00 14.10
N TYR A 499 -6.77 7.13 14.44
CA TYR A 499 -6.00 6.29 13.54
C TYR A 499 -6.83 5.61 12.43
N PRO A 500 -6.41 5.67 11.15
CA PRO A 500 -6.81 4.72 10.13
C PRO A 500 -6.51 3.31 10.66
N ARG A 501 -7.52 2.44 10.65
CA ARG A 501 -7.29 1.03 10.97
C ARG A 501 -7.82 0.16 9.84
N SER A 502 -6.88 -0.15 8.94
CA SER A 502 -6.99 -1.05 7.76
C SER A 502 -7.75 -2.35 8.01
N SER A 503 -7.91 -2.80 9.25
CA SER A 503 -8.68 -3.98 9.62
C SER A 503 -10.13 -3.91 9.12
N ARG A 504 -10.84 -2.82 9.40
CA ARG A 504 -12.28 -2.75 9.05
C ARG A 504 -12.47 -2.43 7.57
N GLU A 505 -11.57 -1.66 6.97
CA GLU A 505 -11.57 -1.47 5.53
C GLU A 505 -11.29 -2.80 4.80
N ASN A 506 -10.33 -3.61 5.26
CA ASN A 506 -10.05 -4.93 4.67
C ASN A 506 -11.24 -5.88 4.78
N VAL A 507 -11.91 -5.96 5.93
CA VAL A 507 -13.15 -6.75 6.08
C VAL A 507 -14.20 -6.32 5.05
N ARG A 508 -14.43 -5.01 4.87
CA ARG A 508 -15.41 -4.49 3.89
C ARG A 508 -14.97 -4.71 2.44
N ILE A 509 -13.68 -4.57 2.13
CA ILE A 509 -13.12 -4.84 0.81
C ILE A 509 -13.29 -6.33 0.47
N ASN A 510 -12.89 -7.22 1.38
CA ASN A 510 -13.02 -8.65 1.18
C ASN A 510 -14.49 -9.05 1.06
N PHE A 511 -15.38 -8.46 1.85
CA PHE A 511 -16.82 -8.67 1.70
C PHE A 511 -17.33 -8.25 0.32
N MET A 512 -16.91 -7.08 -0.17
CA MET A 512 -17.24 -6.61 -1.52
C MET A 512 -16.67 -7.53 -2.61
N LEU A 513 -15.45 -8.05 -2.46
CA LEU A 513 -14.85 -8.99 -3.41
C LEU A 513 -15.65 -10.29 -3.50
N HIS A 514 -16.08 -10.84 -2.36
CA HIS A 514 -16.95 -12.02 -2.33
C HIS A 514 -18.29 -11.74 -3.03
N GLN A 515 -18.90 -10.58 -2.76
CA GLN A 515 -20.14 -10.16 -3.44
C GLN A 515 -19.96 -10.05 -4.96
N LEU A 516 -18.87 -9.43 -5.41
CA LEU A 516 -18.59 -9.23 -6.84
C LEU A 516 -18.37 -10.56 -7.56
N CYS A 517 -17.58 -11.45 -6.98
CA CYS A 517 -17.34 -12.77 -7.56
C CYS A 517 -18.60 -13.64 -7.55
N GLU A 518 -19.42 -13.59 -6.49
CA GLU A 518 -20.66 -14.39 -6.41
C GLU A 518 -21.76 -13.85 -7.36
N LEU A 519 -21.89 -12.53 -7.49
CA LEU A 519 -22.90 -11.91 -8.36
C LEU A 519 -22.57 -12.01 -9.84
N PHE A 520 -21.29 -11.90 -10.20
CA PHE A 520 -20.86 -11.70 -11.58
C PHE A 520 -19.97 -12.82 -12.13
N GLY A 521 -19.49 -13.74 -11.27
CA GLY A 521 -18.77 -14.94 -11.68
C GLY A 521 -17.56 -14.68 -12.57
N ASN A 522 -17.69 -14.96 -13.86
CA ASN A 522 -16.62 -14.76 -14.85
C ASN A 522 -16.51 -13.35 -15.40
N ASP A 523 -17.51 -12.50 -15.15
CA ASP A 523 -17.52 -11.11 -15.62
C ASP A 523 -16.67 -10.19 -14.72
N PHE A 524 -16.27 -10.66 -13.53
CA PHE A 524 -15.38 -9.95 -12.62
C PHE A 524 -14.07 -10.70 -12.40
N ASP A 525 -12.95 -9.97 -12.48
CA ASP A 525 -11.59 -10.46 -12.27
C ASP A 525 -10.84 -9.50 -11.35
N ILE A 526 -10.39 -9.99 -10.20
CA ILE A 526 -9.68 -9.21 -9.17
C ILE A 526 -8.40 -8.61 -9.75
N GLU A 527 -7.65 -9.36 -10.55
CA GLU A 527 -6.37 -8.92 -11.13
C GLU A 527 -6.54 -7.85 -12.21
N LYS A 528 -7.75 -7.72 -12.76
CA LYS A 528 -8.13 -6.68 -13.73
C LYS A 528 -9.04 -5.61 -13.12
N SER A 529 -9.08 -5.53 -11.79
CA SER A 529 -9.87 -4.55 -11.06
C SER A 529 -8.98 -3.55 -10.33
N LEU A 530 -9.62 -2.52 -9.77
CA LEU A 530 -8.96 -1.58 -8.86
C LEU A 530 -8.78 -2.14 -7.43
N TYR A 531 -9.20 -3.37 -7.18
CA TYR A 531 -8.96 -4.09 -5.92
C TYR A 531 -7.65 -4.88 -5.91
N ARG A 532 -6.98 -5.00 -7.07
CA ARG A 532 -5.62 -5.55 -7.15
C ARG A 532 -4.71 -4.89 -6.10
N ASN A 533 -3.80 -5.68 -5.52
CA ASN A 533 -2.81 -5.16 -4.57
C ASN A 533 -1.74 -4.34 -5.29
N PHE A 534 -2.02 -3.05 -5.55
CA PHE A 534 -1.03 -2.11 -6.07
C PHE A 534 0.01 -1.77 -5.00
N VAL A 535 1.29 -1.99 -5.30
CA VAL A 535 2.38 -1.52 -4.42
C VAL A 535 2.62 -0.02 -4.68
N HIS A 536 2.45 0.41 -5.93
CA HIS A 536 2.71 1.78 -6.35
C HIS A 536 1.69 2.32 -7.37
N ASN A 537 1.47 3.64 -7.37
CA ASN A 537 0.56 4.32 -8.31
C ASN A 537 0.94 4.14 -9.79
N HIS A 538 2.20 3.85 -10.09
CA HIS A 538 2.64 3.66 -11.48
C HIS A 538 2.10 2.35 -12.09
N GLU A 539 1.75 1.35 -11.26
CA GLU A 539 1.15 0.09 -11.73
C GLU A 539 -0.25 0.33 -12.31
N ILE A 540 -0.96 1.33 -11.78
CA ILE A 540 -2.30 1.74 -12.25
C ILE A 540 -2.21 2.26 -13.69
N TYR A 541 -1.13 2.96 -14.06
CA TYR A 541 -0.92 3.39 -15.44
C TYR A 541 -0.82 2.21 -16.40
N SER A 542 -0.03 1.18 -16.04
CA SER A 542 0.09 -0.04 -16.84
C SER A 542 -1.24 -0.78 -16.94
N MET A 543 -1.97 -0.88 -15.82
CA MET A 543 -3.30 -1.47 -15.80
C MET A 543 -4.30 -0.74 -16.70
N LEU A 544 -4.41 0.59 -16.59
CA LEU A 544 -5.29 1.38 -17.46
C LEU A 544 -4.88 1.33 -18.93
N LYS A 545 -3.58 1.14 -19.23
CA LYS A 545 -3.09 1.02 -20.60
C LYS A 545 -3.43 -0.34 -21.21
N LYS A 546 -3.35 -1.43 -20.44
CA LYS A 546 -3.50 -2.81 -20.92
C LYS A 546 -4.93 -3.33 -20.81
N TYR A 547 -5.65 -2.96 -19.75
CA TYR A 547 -6.94 -3.52 -19.36
C TYR A 547 -8.00 -2.43 -19.13
N LYS A 548 -8.00 -1.39 -19.99
CA LYS A 548 -8.88 -0.23 -19.81
C LYS A 548 -10.35 -0.64 -19.73
N ASP A 549 -10.79 -1.48 -20.65
CA ASP A 549 -12.19 -1.87 -20.80
C ASP A 549 -12.61 -2.76 -19.63
N GLU A 550 -11.77 -3.72 -19.24
CA GLU A 550 -12.02 -4.56 -18.05
C GLU A 550 -12.06 -3.75 -16.75
N LEU A 551 -11.26 -2.67 -16.64
CA LEU A 551 -11.30 -1.77 -15.50
C LEU A 551 -12.58 -0.93 -15.48
N ILE A 552 -13.06 -0.47 -16.65
CA ILE A 552 -14.37 0.20 -16.75
C ILE A 552 -15.46 -0.75 -16.27
N ASP A 553 -15.50 -1.96 -16.83
CA ASP A 553 -16.49 -2.97 -16.48
C ASP A 553 -16.44 -3.32 -14.99
N SER A 554 -15.23 -3.55 -14.45
CA SER A 554 -15.03 -3.80 -13.02
C SER A 554 -15.62 -2.70 -12.13
N VAL A 555 -15.41 -1.42 -12.46
CA VAL A 555 -15.95 -0.30 -11.67
C VAL A 555 -17.46 -0.15 -11.86
N VAL A 556 -18.00 -0.50 -13.03
CA VAL A 556 -19.45 -0.58 -13.27
C VAL A 556 -20.07 -1.66 -12.37
N LEU A 557 -19.49 -2.86 -12.35
CA LEU A 557 -19.94 -3.96 -11.50
C LEU A 557 -19.87 -3.60 -10.01
N GLU A 558 -18.79 -2.94 -9.58
CA GLU A 558 -18.66 -2.38 -8.22
C GLU A 558 -19.76 -1.38 -7.91
N THR A 559 -20.03 -0.44 -8.82
CA THR A 559 -21.08 0.58 -8.65
C THR A 559 -22.45 -0.08 -8.49
N ILE A 560 -22.73 -1.11 -9.28
CA ILE A 560 -23.97 -1.88 -9.23
C ILE A 560 -24.09 -2.63 -7.88
N ALA A 561 -23.06 -3.36 -7.48
CA ALA A 561 -23.04 -4.08 -6.20
C ALA A 561 -23.26 -3.12 -5.02
N ARG A 562 -22.55 -1.99 -5.00
CA ARG A 562 -22.72 -0.96 -3.96
C ARG A 562 -24.12 -0.33 -3.96
N THR A 563 -24.68 -0.09 -5.14
CA THR A 563 -26.04 0.47 -5.27
C THR A 563 -27.07 -0.49 -4.72
N THR A 564 -27.01 -1.77 -5.12
CA THR A 564 -27.93 -2.80 -4.64
C THR A 564 -27.76 -3.09 -3.14
N MET A 565 -26.55 -2.96 -2.60
CA MET A 565 -26.29 -3.02 -1.15
C MET A 565 -26.92 -1.84 -0.40
N ASN A 566 -26.78 -0.62 -0.95
CA ASN A 566 -27.45 0.55 -0.40
C ASN A 566 -28.98 0.41 -0.46
N ASP A 567 -29.52 -0.18 -1.53
CA ASP A 567 -30.94 -0.52 -1.60
C ASP A 567 -31.31 -1.56 -0.53
N ALA A 568 -30.52 -2.61 -0.31
CA ALA A 568 -30.77 -3.58 0.76
C ALA A 568 -30.89 -2.87 2.12
N ILE A 569 -30.00 -1.93 2.43
CA ILE A 569 -30.08 -1.14 3.66
C ILE A 569 -31.38 -0.33 3.70
N LEU A 570 -31.74 0.38 2.64
CA LEU A 570 -32.93 1.24 2.62
C LEU A 570 -34.25 0.45 2.68
N TYR A 571 -34.33 -0.71 2.04
CA TYR A 571 -35.55 -1.52 1.93
C TYR A 571 -35.74 -2.51 3.08
N GLU A 572 -34.64 -3.03 3.62
CA GLU A 572 -34.65 -4.02 4.69
C GLU A 572 -34.49 -3.39 6.09
N SER A 573 -34.25 -2.06 6.15
CA SER A 573 -34.33 -1.30 7.40
C SER A 573 -35.71 -1.48 8.03
N ALA A 574 -35.74 -2.18 9.15
CA ALA A 574 -36.95 -2.53 9.89
C ALA A 574 -36.96 -1.84 11.27
N PRO A 575 -38.04 -2.00 12.05
CA PRO A 575 -38.08 -1.54 13.44
C PRO A 575 -37.03 -2.19 14.36
N ASP A 576 -36.40 -3.27 13.90
CA ASP A 576 -35.31 -3.96 14.59
C ASP A 576 -34.19 -4.27 13.60
N ILE A 577 -33.02 -4.62 14.14
CA ILE A 577 -31.88 -5.08 13.37
C ILE A 577 -32.21 -6.37 12.65
N LYS A 578 -31.92 -6.40 11.34
CA LYS A 578 -32.10 -7.59 10.52
C LYS A 578 -30.76 -8.22 10.18
N LYS A 579 -30.57 -9.49 10.53
CA LYS A 579 -29.44 -10.29 10.02
C LYS A 579 -29.86 -10.97 8.72
N LEU A 580 -29.14 -10.67 7.65
CA LEU A 580 -29.25 -11.39 6.38
C LEU A 580 -28.05 -12.33 6.26
N THR A 581 -28.32 -13.60 5.96
CA THR A 581 -27.27 -14.52 5.52
C THR A 581 -26.65 -14.03 4.23
N PHE A 582 -25.43 -14.49 3.91
CA PHE A 582 -24.75 -14.11 2.68
C PHE A 582 -25.61 -14.47 1.46
N GLU A 583 -26.21 -15.66 1.45
CA GLU A 583 -27.08 -16.15 0.37
C GLU A 583 -28.33 -15.27 0.21
N GLN A 584 -29.02 -14.94 1.31
CA GLN A 584 -30.18 -14.05 1.28
C GLN A 584 -29.83 -12.66 0.74
N LEU A 585 -28.64 -12.16 1.09
CA LEU A 585 -28.16 -10.87 0.61
C LEU A 585 -27.86 -10.92 -0.89
N ILE A 586 -27.18 -11.97 -1.36
CA ILE A 586 -26.90 -12.17 -2.78
C ILE A 586 -28.21 -12.31 -3.57
N ASP A 587 -29.17 -13.09 -3.10
CA ASP A 587 -30.49 -13.24 -3.72
C ASP A 587 -31.20 -11.89 -3.86
N PHE A 588 -31.20 -11.08 -2.79
CA PHE A 588 -31.76 -9.72 -2.83
C PHE A 588 -31.07 -8.86 -3.89
N MET A 589 -29.74 -8.85 -3.90
CA MET A 589 -28.94 -8.06 -4.85
C MET A 589 -29.18 -8.51 -6.30
N GLN A 590 -29.35 -9.81 -6.56
CA GLN A 590 -29.69 -10.35 -7.87
C GLN A 590 -31.08 -9.92 -8.35
N VAL A 591 -32.08 -9.89 -7.45
CA VAL A 591 -33.41 -9.37 -7.79
C VAL A 591 -33.32 -7.90 -8.19
N ARG A 592 -32.63 -7.09 -7.38
CA ARG A 592 -32.42 -5.66 -7.69
C ARG A 592 -31.63 -5.43 -8.97
N LEU A 593 -30.64 -6.26 -9.22
CA LEU A 593 -29.89 -6.22 -10.48
C LEU A 593 -30.82 -6.42 -11.67
N LYS A 594 -31.71 -7.41 -11.63
CA LYS A 594 -32.68 -7.70 -12.71
C LYS A 594 -33.68 -6.56 -12.93
N GLU A 595 -34.03 -5.83 -11.88
CA GLU A 595 -34.90 -4.64 -11.95
C GLU A 595 -34.20 -3.38 -12.46
N MET A 596 -32.86 -3.36 -12.47
CA MET A 596 -32.09 -2.20 -12.89
C MET A 596 -32.18 -2.00 -14.41
N ASP A 597 -32.81 -0.90 -14.80
CA ASP A 597 -32.99 -0.49 -16.20
C ASP A 597 -31.67 -0.42 -16.98
N PHE A 598 -31.71 -0.84 -18.25
CA PHE A 598 -30.55 -0.84 -19.15
C PHE A 598 -30.00 0.57 -19.37
N GLY A 599 -30.86 1.58 -19.48
CA GLY A 599 -30.46 2.98 -19.63
C GLY A 599 -29.63 3.47 -18.45
N LYS A 600 -29.99 3.06 -17.22
CA LYS A 600 -29.22 3.39 -16.01
C LYS A 600 -27.84 2.74 -16.02
N ARG A 601 -27.74 1.46 -16.41
CA ARG A 601 -26.44 0.77 -16.54
C ARG A 601 -25.54 1.42 -17.59
N LYS A 602 -26.11 1.78 -18.75
CA LYS A 602 -25.39 2.50 -19.81
C LYS A 602 -24.89 3.86 -19.32
N GLN A 603 -25.71 4.61 -18.58
CA GLN A 603 -25.30 5.88 -17.99
C GLN A 603 -24.13 5.70 -17.01
N MET A 604 -24.14 4.66 -16.17
CA MET A 604 -23.01 4.34 -15.29
C MET A 604 -21.74 4.08 -16.10
N PHE A 605 -21.82 3.25 -17.14
CA PHE A 605 -20.70 2.95 -18.03
C PHE A 605 -20.10 4.21 -18.66
N ASP A 606 -20.94 5.06 -19.27
CA ASP A 606 -20.51 6.29 -19.93
C ASP A 606 -19.81 7.24 -18.93
N PHE A 607 -20.35 7.34 -17.71
CA PHE A 607 -19.77 8.20 -16.69
C PHE A 607 -18.42 7.66 -16.16
N ILE A 608 -18.35 6.35 -15.90
CA ILE A 608 -17.12 5.69 -15.43
C ILE A 608 -16.03 5.76 -16.49
N ASN A 609 -16.36 5.53 -17.75
CA ASN A 609 -15.41 5.68 -18.86
C ASN A 609 -14.84 7.10 -18.92
N GLY A 610 -15.69 8.14 -18.75
CA GLY A 610 -15.24 9.52 -18.65
C GLY A 610 -14.27 9.76 -17.48
N ARG A 611 -14.56 9.20 -16.31
CA ARG A 611 -13.67 9.31 -15.13
C ARG A 611 -12.36 8.55 -15.31
N ILE A 612 -12.38 7.38 -15.94
CA ILE A 612 -11.17 6.62 -16.27
C ILE A 612 -10.30 7.38 -17.29
N ASP A 613 -10.90 8.04 -18.28
CA ASP A 613 -10.17 8.90 -19.22
C ASP A 613 -9.50 10.10 -18.53
N GLU A 614 -10.15 10.68 -17.53
CA GLU A 614 -9.58 11.75 -16.70
C GLU A 614 -8.42 11.22 -15.84
N ALA A 615 -8.63 10.11 -15.11
CA ALA A 615 -7.60 9.46 -14.33
C ALA A 615 -6.38 9.08 -15.18
N PHE A 616 -6.61 8.52 -16.39
CA PHE A 616 -5.54 8.17 -17.31
C PHE A 616 -4.70 9.38 -17.74
N LYS A 617 -5.33 10.54 -17.93
CA LYS A 617 -4.61 11.80 -18.23
C LYS A 617 -3.79 12.27 -17.03
N GLU A 618 -4.35 12.19 -15.83
CA GLU A 618 -3.68 12.59 -14.58
C GLU A 618 -2.45 11.73 -14.32
N ILE A 619 -2.56 10.41 -14.47
CA ILE A 619 -1.48 9.46 -14.16
C ILE A 619 -0.53 9.22 -15.35
N LYS A 620 -0.79 9.83 -16.52
CA LYS A 620 0.04 9.68 -17.74
C LYS A 620 1.50 10.04 -17.52
N HIS A 621 1.81 10.88 -16.54
CA HIS A 621 3.19 11.25 -16.22
C HIS A 621 4.02 10.06 -15.73
N TYR A 622 3.40 9.04 -15.09
CA TYR A 622 4.08 7.80 -14.70
C TYR A 622 4.54 6.94 -15.88
N LYS A 623 4.25 7.31 -17.14
CA LYS A 623 4.83 6.66 -18.32
C LYS A 623 6.37 6.71 -18.35
N PHE A 624 6.97 7.62 -17.60
CA PHE A 624 8.43 7.73 -17.41
C PHE A 624 8.88 7.22 -16.03
N GLY A 625 8.02 6.48 -15.34
CA GLY A 625 8.35 5.85 -14.08
C GLY A 625 9.36 4.73 -14.31
N LYS A 626 10.41 4.67 -13.50
CA LYS A 626 11.47 3.64 -13.60
C LYS A 626 10.89 2.24 -13.58
N ILE A 627 9.89 1.97 -12.72
CA ILE A 627 9.28 0.64 -12.59
C ILE A 627 8.39 0.31 -13.80
N VAL A 628 7.68 1.29 -14.38
CA VAL A 628 6.92 1.06 -15.62
C VAL A 628 7.86 0.64 -16.74
N GLU A 629 8.97 1.35 -16.91
CA GLU A 629 9.91 1.04 -17.98
C GLU A 629 10.72 -0.24 -17.74
N SER A 630 11.11 -0.51 -16.49
CA SER A 630 11.95 -1.67 -16.12
C SER A 630 11.20 -2.96 -15.84
N CYS A 631 9.89 -2.91 -15.56
CA CYS A 631 9.11 -4.10 -15.18
C CYS A 631 7.91 -4.35 -16.08
N TRP A 632 7.20 -3.29 -16.49
CA TRP A 632 5.95 -3.41 -17.24
C TRP A 632 6.11 -3.32 -18.75
N ASN A 633 7.13 -2.61 -19.23
CA ASN A 633 7.50 -2.56 -20.65
C ASN A 633 8.55 -3.61 -21.02
N VAL A 634 8.83 -4.59 -20.14
CA VAL A 634 9.76 -5.69 -20.40
C VAL A 634 9.19 -6.61 -21.48
N LYS A 635 10.06 -7.10 -22.35
CA LYS A 635 9.73 -8.03 -23.44
C LYS A 635 10.69 -9.22 -23.38
N LEU A 636 10.28 -10.27 -22.66
CA LEU A 636 11.11 -11.44 -22.37
C LEU A 636 11.50 -12.19 -23.66
N ASP A 637 10.59 -12.25 -24.64
CA ASP A 637 10.83 -12.78 -25.98
C ASP A 637 12.01 -12.09 -26.68
N LYS A 638 12.13 -10.76 -26.54
CA LYS A 638 13.25 -10.00 -27.11
C LYS A 638 14.54 -10.19 -26.33
N ILE A 639 14.44 -10.41 -25.02
CA ILE A 639 15.61 -10.69 -24.16
C ILE A 639 16.15 -12.10 -24.43
N GLU A 640 15.27 -13.07 -24.68
CA GLU A 640 15.63 -14.38 -25.20
C GLU A 640 16.33 -14.26 -26.55
N ALA A 641 15.72 -13.55 -27.51
CA ALA A 641 16.32 -13.30 -28.82
C ALA A 641 17.69 -12.63 -28.69
N LEU A 642 17.84 -11.68 -27.76
CA LEU A 642 19.12 -11.05 -27.45
C LEU A 642 20.13 -12.07 -26.93
N SER A 643 19.73 -12.97 -26.04
CA SER A 643 20.61 -14.01 -25.51
C SER A 643 21.10 -14.96 -26.61
N ILE A 644 20.24 -15.29 -27.57
CA ILE A 644 20.60 -16.09 -28.76
C ILE A 644 21.60 -15.33 -29.64
N GLU A 645 21.34 -14.07 -29.96
CA GLU A 645 22.23 -13.26 -30.79
C GLU A 645 23.59 -13.03 -30.12
N ILE A 646 23.61 -12.75 -28.82
CA ILE A 646 24.84 -12.62 -28.03
C ILE A 646 25.65 -13.92 -28.07
N THR A 647 24.98 -15.07 -27.95
CA THR A 647 25.63 -16.39 -28.06
C THR A 647 26.25 -16.57 -29.45
N LYS A 648 25.58 -16.17 -30.53
CA LYS A 648 26.13 -16.22 -31.90
C LYS A 648 27.33 -15.29 -32.06
N ILE A 649 27.24 -14.05 -31.59
CA ILE A 649 28.31 -13.05 -31.66
C ILE A 649 29.58 -13.60 -31.00
N PHE A 650 29.45 -14.13 -29.78
CA PHE A 650 30.60 -14.66 -29.04
C PHE A 650 31.11 -16.00 -29.55
N SER A 651 30.22 -16.88 -30.02
CA SER A 651 30.61 -18.19 -30.53
C SER A 651 31.24 -18.14 -31.93
N LYS A 652 30.82 -17.21 -32.80
CA LYS A 652 31.12 -17.26 -34.25
C LYS A 652 31.73 -15.99 -34.82
N GLU A 653 31.36 -14.80 -34.34
CA GLU A 653 31.66 -13.54 -35.06
C GLU A 653 32.93 -12.85 -34.56
N LEU A 654 33.18 -12.84 -33.24
CA LEU A 654 34.31 -12.12 -32.66
C LEU A 654 35.69 -12.74 -32.93
N GLY A 655 35.77 -13.96 -33.46
CA GLY A 655 37.04 -14.64 -33.78
C GLY A 655 37.94 -14.97 -32.57
N ASN A 656 37.48 -14.76 -31.34
CA ASN A 656 38.21 -15.12 -30.12
C ASN A 656 37.93 -16.58 -29.76
N LYS A 657 38.93 -17.45 -29.92
CA LYS A 657 38.78 -18.89 -29.70
C LYS A 657 38.30 -19.26 -28.28
N PHE A 658 38.81 -18.58 -27.25
CA PHE A 658 38.40 -18.85 -25.87
C PHE A 658 36.91 -18.55 -25.67
N LEU A 659 36.45 -17.39 -26.13
CA LEU A 659 35.03 -17.04 -26.06
C LEU A 659 34.17 -17.95 -26.94
N SER A 660 34.70 -18.36 -28.09
CA SER A 660 34.05 -19.32 -28.98
C SER A 660 33.79 -20.63 -28.27
N ASP A 661 34.81 -21.20 -27.62
CA ASP A 661 34.70 -22.44 -26.85
C ASP A 661 33.74 -22.27 -25.65
N GLU A 662 33.74 -21.11 -24.98
CA GLU A 662 32.89 -20.88 -23.82
C GLU A 662 31.40 -20.69 -24.16
N TRP A 663 31.08 -20.03 -25.27
CA TRP A 663 29.70 -19.75 -25.66
C TRP A 663 29.13 -20.77 -26.66
N SER A 664 29.96 -21.63 -27.24
CA SER A 664 29.50 -22.66 -28.19
C SER A 664 28.53 -23.67 -27.55
N GLY A 665 27.48 -24.03 -28.29
CA GLY A 665 26.57 -25.10 -27.90
C GLY A 665 25.54 -24.72 -26.85
N LEU A 666 25.36 -23.43 -26.55
CA LEU A 666 24.38 -22.91 -25.59
C LEU A 666 23.05 -22.47 -26.24
N GLU A 667 22.88 -22.73 -27.54
CA GLU A 667 21.74 -22.18 -28.29
C GLU A 667 20.41 -22.88 -28.02
N GLU A 668 20.42 -24.15 -27.61
CA GLU A 668 19.19 -24.94 -27.49
C GLU A 668 19.27 -25.98 -26.37
N ILE A 669 18.24 -26.01 -25.52
CA ILE A 669 18.09 -27.00 -24.44
C ILE A 669 17.56 -28.31 -25.04
N SER A 670 18.16 -29.43 -24.64
CA SER A 670 17.69 -30.77 -24.97
C SER A 670 16.87 -31.40 -23.86
N GLU A 671 17.26 -31.18 -22.60
CA GLU A 671 16.67 -31.80 -21.43
C GLU A 671 16.78 -30.87 -20.22
N ILE A 672 15.79 -30.93 -19.34
CA ILE A 672 15.80 -30.24 -18.04
C ILE A 672 15.67 -31.29 -16.95
N ASP A 673 16.61 -31.29 -16.03
CA ASP A 673 16.54 -32.06 -14.79
C ASP A 673 16.06 -31.13 -13.66
N SER A 674 14.76 -31.20 -13.38
CA SER A 674 14.10 -30.39 -12.36
C SER A 674 14.53 -30.75 -10.93
N LEU A 675 15.01 -31.97 -10.67
CA LEU A 675 15.47 -32.37 -9.34
C LEU A 675 16.82 -31.76 -9.01
N SER A 676 17.69 -31.58 -10.00
CA SER A 676 19.02 -30.98 -9.82
C SER A 676 19.13 -29.52 -10.26
N ASN A 677 18.02 -28.92 -10.74
CA ASN A 677 17.98 -27.58 -11.35
C ASN A 677 19.04 -27.40 -12.45
N LEU A 678 19.20 -28.43 -13.30
CA LEU A 678 20.14 -28.43 -14.41
C LEU A 678 19.41 -28.39 -15.75
N ALA A 679 19.91 -27.58 -16.67
CA ALA A 679 19.60 -27.64 -18.09
C ALA A 679 20.75 -28.33 -18.84
N ILE A 680 20.41 -29.26 -19.72
CA ILE A 680 21.36 -29.94 -20.61
C ILE A 680 21.11 -29.43 -22.02
N PHE A 681 22.11 -28.77 -22.60
CA PHE A 681 22.05 -28.26 -23.96
C PHE A 681 22.22 -29.39 -24.98
N ARG A 682 21.74 -29.22 -26.22
CA ARG A 682 21.91 -30.22 -27.30
C ARG A 682 23.37 -30.56 -27.60
N SER A 683 24.29 -29.65 -27.28
CA SER A 683 25.73 -29.85 -27.36
C SER A 683 26.28 -30.83 -26.31
N GLY A 684 25.49 -31.16 -25.28
CA GLY A 684 25.91 -31.91 -24.09
C GLY A 684 26.48 -31.02 -22.97
N GLU A 685 26.65 -29.72 -23.19
CA GLU A 685 27.00 -28.77 -22.14
C GLU A 685 25.88 -28.67 -21.09
N LYS A 686 26.24 -28.27 -19.87
CA LYS A 686 25.29 -28.18 -18.74
C LYS A 686 25.22 -26.77 -18.20
N GLY A 687 24.04 -26.33 -17.79
CA GLY A 687 23.81 -25.06 -17.11
C GLY A 687 22.97 -25.23 -15.85
N TYR A 688 23.17 -24.36 -14.87
CA TYR A 688 22.30 -24.23 -13.71
C TYR A 688 21.13 -23.31 -14.04
N ILE A 689 19.92 -23.74 -13.70
CA ILE A 689 18.73 -22.90 -13.75
C ILE A 689 18.77 -22.00 -12.50
N LEU A 690 18.98 -20.70 -12.71
CA LEU A 690 19.09 -19.72 -11.63
C LEU A 690 17.73 -19.15 -11.22
N ALA A 691 16.82 -19.00 -12.18
CA ALA A 691 15.47 -18.50 -11.94
C ALA A 691 14.51 -18.97 -13.04
N GLU A 692 13.23 -19.15 -12.69
CA GLU A 692 12.12 -19.27 -13.61
C GLU A 692 11.36 -17.94 -13.64
N ILE A 693 10.98 -17.49 -14.83
CA ILE A 693 10.41 -16.16 -15.09
C ILE A 693 9.16 -16.34 -15.94
N ASN A 694 8.04 -15.78 -15.49
CA ASN A 694 6.79 -15.74 -16.25
C ASN A 694 6.63 -14.38 -16.94
N GLU A 695 5.88 -14.32 -18.04
CA GLU A 695 5.63 -13.07 -18.78
C GLU A 695 4.93 -11.98 -17.96
N ASP A 696 4.19 -12.37 -16.92
CA ASP A 696 3.50 -11.50 -15.98
C ASP A 696 4.33 -11.16 -14.73
N MET A 697 5.60 -11.57 -14.67
CA MET A 697 6.51 -11.18 -13.60
C MET A 697 6.79 -9.68 -13.67
N HIS A 698 6.33 -8.95 -12.65
CA HIS A 698 6.53 -7.50 -12.52
C HIS A 698 7.28 -7.11 -11.25
N ASP A 699 7.96 -8.06 -10.60
CA ASP A 699 8.79 -7.79 -9.41
C ASP A 699 10.08 -7.04 -9.80
N PRO A 700 10.24 -5.77 -9.39
CA PRO A 700 11.41 -4.96 -9.74
C PRO A 700 12.72 -5.48 -9.16
N ILE A 701 12.67 -6.16 -8.00
CA ILE A 701 13.85 -6.72 -7.34
C ILE A 701 14.29 -7.98 -8.10
N MET A 702 13.35 -8.88 -8.37
CA MET A 702 13.65 -10.14 -9.06
C MET A 702 14.12 -9.88 -10.50
N LEU A 703 13.39 -9.06 -11.27
CA LEU A 703 13.81 -8.65 -12.62
C LEU A 703 15.14 -7.90 -12.60
N GLY A 704 15.35 -7.03 -11.61
CA GLY A 704 16.63 -6.33 -11.43
C GLY A 704 17.81 -7.29 -11.27
N LYS A 705 17.66 -8.34 -10.46
CA LYS A 705 18.68 -9.39 -10.28
C LYS A 705 18.91 -10.19 -11.59
N ILE A 706 17.84 -10.58 -12.29
CA ILE A 706 17.92 -11.33 -13.56
C ILE A 706 18.70 -10.51 -14.60
N PHE A 707 18.29 -9.27 -14.79
CA PHE A 707 18.90 -8.38 -15.79
C PHE A 707 20.35 -8.07 -15.44
N ASN A 708 20.68 -7.88 -14.16
CA ASN A 708 22.07 -7.69 -13.74
C ASN A 708 22.93 -8.93 -14.02
N ALA A 709 22.43 -10.14 -13.81
CA ALA A 709 23.17 -11.37 -14.12
C ALA A 709 23.51 -11.47 -15.62
N LEU A 710 22.54 -11.17 -16.49
CA LEU A 710 22.75 -11.11 -17.94
C LEU A 710 23.75 -10.01 -18.31
N ARG A 711 23.53 -8.78 -17.83
CA ARG A 711 24.37 -7.60 -18.13
C ARG A 711 25.82 -7.81 -17.72
N LEU A 712 26.05 -8.30 -16.50
CA LEU A 712 27.38 -8.58 -15.95
C LEU A 712 28.13 -9.59 -16.83
N THR A 713 27.46 -10.68 -17.19
CA THR A 713 28.07 -11.72 -18.00
C THR A 713 28.45 -11.21 -19.38
N HIS A 714 27.55 -10.48 -20.04
CA HIS A 714 27.84 -9.88 -21.34
C HIS A 714 28.98 -8.86 -21.24
N PHE A 715 28.98 -7.99 -20.22
CA PHE A 715 30.04 -7.01 -19.97
C PHE A 715 31.42 -7.66 -19.81
N LEU A 716 31.53 -8.66 -18.93
CA LEU A 716 32.79 -9.37 -18.71
C LEU A 716 33.28 -10.07 -19.99
N THR A 717 32.35 -10.58 -20.80
CA THR A 717 32.68 -11.21 -22.08
C THR A 717 33.22 -10.19 -23.09
N PHE A 718 32.53 -9.06 -23.27
CA PHE A 718 33.01 -7.98 -24.14
C PHE A 718 34.33 -7.40 -23.67
N LYS A 719 34.53 -7.23 -22.36
CA LYS A 719 35.79 -6.76 -21.77
C LYS A 719 36.94 -7.72 -22.05
N THR A 720 36.69 -9.03 -21.89
CA THR A 720 37.65 -10.09 -22.21
C THR A 720 38.08 -10.01 -23.68
N HIS A 721 37.13 -9.81 -24.59
CA HIS A 721 37.41 -9.64 -26.01
C HIS A 721 38.24 -8.37 -26.29
N LEU A 722 37.73 -7.20 -25.91
CA LEU A 722 38.29 -5.89 -26.26
C LEU A 722 39.66 -5.64 -25.63
N GLN A 723 39.93 -6.20 -24.45
CA GLN A 723 41.22 -6.02 -23.77
C GLN A 723 42.21 -7.16 -24.04
N ASN A 724 41.82 -8.19 -24.81
CA ASN A 724 42.59 -9.42 -25.00
C ASN A 724 43.13 -10.01 -23.67
N SER A 725 42.40 -9.80 -22.57
CA SER A 725 42.86 -10.22 -21.24
C SER A 725 42.47 -11.68 -20.99
N ILE A 726 43.45 -12.52 -20.65
CA ILE A 726 43.23 -13.94 -20.31
C ILE A 726 42.80 -14.07 -18.84
N ALA A 727 41.91 -13.19 -18.35
CA ALA A 727 41.21 -13.43 -17.09
C ALA A 727 40.19 -14.56 -17.29
N ALA A 728 40.67 -15.74 -17.70
CA ALA A 728 39.90 -16.91 -18.13
C ALA A 728 39.06 -17.55 -17.00
N ASN A 729 39.10 -17.00 -15.79
CA ASN A 729 38.38 -17.53 -14.63
C ASN A 729 37.08 -16.77 -14.30
N THR A 730 36.68 -15.74 -15.07
CA THR A 730 35.58 -14.84 -14.65
C THR A 730 34.34 -14.83 -15.56
N VAL A 731 34.36 -15.43 -16.76
CA VAL A 731 33.21 -15.40 -17.66
C VAL A 731 32.43 -16.71 -17.55
N LEU A 732 31.24 -16.66 -16.94
CA LEU A 732 30.28 -17.77 -16.94
C LEU A 732 29.05 -17.34 -17.73
N PRO A 733 28.86 -17.81 -18.98
CA PRO A 733 27.72 -17.46 -19.82
C PRO A 733 26.39 -17.59 -19.08
N ALA A 734 25.56 -16.57 -19.18
CA ALA A 734 24.23 -16.49 -18.62
C ALA A 734 23.31 -16.06 -19.74
N LEU A 735 22.18 -16.75 -19.90
CA LEU A 735 21.25 -16.53 -20.99
C LEU A 735 19.82 -16.77 -20.52
N LEU A 736 18.89 -16.07 -21.18
CA LEU A 736 17.46 -16.31 -21.04
C LEU A 736 16.99 -17.24 -22.16
N ILE A 737 16.32 -18.33 -21.81
CA ILE A 737 15.79 -19.32 -22.77
C ILE A 737 14.33 -19.60 -22.45
N ARG A 738 13.47 -19.64 -23.48
CA ARG A 738 12.06 -20.00 -23.31
C ARG A 738 11.89 -21.46 -22.91
N LYS A 739 11.01 -21.68 -21.93
CA LYS A 739 10.56 -23.00 -21.45
C LYS A 739 9.28 -23.41 -22.17
N TYR A 740 8.24 -22.58 -22.08
CA TYR A 740 6.93 -22.72 -22.73
C TYR A 740 6.46 -21.37 -23.27
N GLU A 741 5.25 -21.29 -23.86
CA GLU A 741 4.74 -20.04 -24.47
C GLU A 741 4.91 -18.82 -23.54
N ASP A 742 4.64 -18.98 -22.24
CA ASP A 742 4.60 -17.87 -21.27
C ASP A 742 5.67 -17.94 -20.16
N SER A 743 6.71 -18.78 -20.30
CA SER A 743 7.74 -18.95 -19.24
C SER A 743 9.16 -19.09 -19.79
N TYR A 744 10.14 -18.60 -19.03
CA TYR A 744 11.54 -18.51 -19.39
C TYR A 744 12.44 -18.95 -18.24
N TYR A 745 13.62 -19.47 -18.57
CA TYR A 745 14.67 -19.79 -17.63
C TYR A 745 15.86 -18.86 -17.79
N LEU A 746 16.33 -18.32 -16.66
CA LEU A 746 17.68 -17.77 -16.57
C LEU A 746 18.64 -18.92 -16.31
N ILE A 747 19.50 -19.22 -17.27
CA ILE A 747 20.45 -20.34 -17.20
C ILE A 747 21.86 -19.79 -17.19
N GLN A 748 22.69 -20.26 -16.25
CA GLN A 748 24.12 -20.00 -16.23
C GLN A 748 24.92 -21.27 -16.53
N LYS A 749 25.83 -21.22 -17.50
CA LYS A 749 26.68 -22.36 -17.87
C LYS A 749 27.48 -22.86 -16.66
N LYS A 750 27.53 -24.18 -16.49
CA LYS A 750 28.28 -24.84 -15.42
C LYS A 750 29.78 -24.76 -15.72
N SER A 751 30.54 -24.13 -14.82
CA SER A 751 32.01 -24.10 -14.89
C SER A 751 32.62 -25.50 -14.86
N ARG A 752 33.66 -25.72 -15.67
CA ARG A 752 34.51 -26.93 -15.60
C ARG A 752 35.42 -26.98 -14.37
N ARG A 753 35.64 -25.85 -13.69
CA ARG A 753 36.43 -25.72 -12.46
C ARG A 753 35.47 -25.27 -11.35
N SER A 754 35.04 -26.23 -10.54
CA SER A 754 33.99 -26.06 -9.53
C SER A 754 34.33 -24.99 -8.48
N VAL A 755 33.81 -23.79 -8.68
CA VAL A 755 33.24 -22.95 -7.62
C VAL A 755 31.94 -22.45 -8.24
N ALA A 756 30.81 -22.97 -7.76
CA ALA A 756 29.53 -22.36 -8.10
C ALA A 756 29.65 -20.88 -7.70
N PHE A 757 29.19 -19.96 -8.55
CA PHE A 757 28.81 -18.65 -7.99
C PHE A 757 27.94 -18.97 -6.77
N GLU A 758 28.30 -18.44 -5.61
CA GLU A 758 27.46 -18.51 -4.43
C GLU A 758 26.03 -18.17 -4.85
N ARG A 759 25.05 -18.89 -4.29
CA ARG A 759 23.62 -18.81 -4.66
C ARG A 759 23.23 -17.38 -5.02
N TYR A 760 22.40 -17.24 -6.05
CA TYR A 760 21.81 -15.99 -6.57
C TYR A 760 21.42 -14.93 -5.50
N ASP A 761 21.12 -15.37 -4.28
CA ASP A 761 20.89 -14.55 -3.09
C ASP A 761 22.08 -13.69 -2.63
N THR A 762 23.32 -14.01 -3.01
CA THR A 762 24.54 -13.27 -2.63
C THR A 762 25.00 -12.25 -3.68
N ILE A 763 24.37 -12.20 -4.86
CA ILE A 763 24.61 -11.13 -5.82
C ILE A 763 24.01 -9.85 -5.23
N ASP A 764 24.90 -9.08 -4.60
CA ASP A 764 24.55 -7.83 -3.95
C ASP A 764 24.05 -6.81 -5.00
N THR A 765 22.72 -6.71 -5.13
CA THR A 765 22.08 -5.71 -5.99
C THR A 765 22.34 -4.27 -5.54
N SER A 766 22.95 -4.06 -4.37
CA SER A 766 23.37 -2.74 -3.91
C SER A 766 24.69 -2.29 -4.55
N LYS A 767 25.51 -3.22 -5.06
CA LYS A 767 26.71 -2.88 -5.84
C LYS A 767 26.32 -2.51 -7.27
N LYS A 768 26.45 -1.22 -7.58
CA LYS A 768 26.09 -0.56 -8.85
C LYS A 768 27.11 -0.81 -9.98
N ASP A 769 28.05 -1.73 -9.78
CA ASP A 769 29.35 -1.78 -10.45
C ASP A 769 29.34 -2.15 -11.95
N TYR A 770 28.18 -2.43 -12.56
CA TYR A 770 28.12 -3.13 -13.86
C TYR A 770 27.16 -2.54 -14.90
N LEU A 771 26.95 -1.23 -14.82
CA LEU A 771 26.25 -0.47 -15.85
C LEU A 771 27.25 -0.02 -16.92
N PHE A 772 26.87 0.00 -18.19
CA PHE A 772 27.64 0.66 -19.24
C PHE A 772 27.52 2.20 -19.10
N GLY A 773 27.80 2.71 -17.91
CA GLY A 773 28.49 3.98 -17.72
C GLY A 773 27.71 5.29 -17.72
N TYR A 774 26.51 5.39 -17.15
CA TYR A 774 25.90 6.70 -16.80
C TYR A 774 25.12 6.71 -15.49
N ASP A 775 25.33 5.73 -14.60
CA ASP A 775 24.57 5.71 -13.33
C ASP A 775 25.06 6.80 -12.38
N ALA A 776 24.12 7.36 -11.64
CA ALA A 776 24.34 8.61 -10.92
C ALA A 776 25.47 8.49 -9.91
N ASP A 777 25.68 7.37 -9.20
CA ASP A 777 26.61 7.27 -8.05
C ASP A 777 28.11 7.39 -8.40
N ASP A 778 28.55 6.87 -9.53
CA ASP A 778 29.91 7.13 -10.04
C ASP A 778 29.98 8.50 -10.77
N MET A 779 28.85 8.97 -11.30
CA MET A 779 28.68 10.31 -11.88
C MET A 779 28.36 11.42 -10.85
N TYR A 780 28.25 11.10 -9.55
CA TYR A 780 27.59 11.92 -8.51
C TYR A 780 28.37 13.20 -8.18
N ASN A 781 29.46 13.44 -8.89
CA ASN A 781 30.33 14.58 -8.68
C ASN A 781 30.05 15.78 -9.61
N GLY A 782 29.03 15.76 -10.48
CA GLY A 782 28.21 16.99 -10.58
C GLY A 782 27.65 17.42 -11.92
N ILE A 783 28.21 17.07 -13.08
CA ILE A 783 27.73 17.72 -14.33
C ILE A 783 26.41 17.15 -14.82
N VAL A 784 26.23 15.83 -14.91
CA VAL A 784 24.95 15.29 -15.37
C VAL A 784 23.82 15.70 -14.42
N MET A 785 24.03 15.64 -13.10
CA MET A 785 23.06 16.16 -12.13
C MET A 785 22.82 17.67 -12.26
N LEU A 786 23.84 18.51 -12.46
CA LEU A 786 23.66 19.94 -12.71
C LEU A 786 22.91 20.21 -14.02
N LEU A 787 23.14 19.41 -15.07
CA LEU A 787 22.45 19.51 -16.34
C LEU A 787 20.99 19.05 -16.24
N LEU A 788 20.72 18.06 -15.41
CA LEU A 788 19.38 17.60 -15.07
C LEU A 788 18.65 18.62 -14.20
N ASP A 789 19.27 19.09 -13.11
CA ASP A 789 18.77 20.17 -12.24
C ASP A 789 18.47 21.46 -13.03
N ALA A 790 19.34 21.85 -13.97
CA ALA A 790 19.17 23.04 -14.81
C ALA A 790 18.12 22.89 -15.93
N HIS A 791 17.68 21.66 -16.23
CA HIS A 791 16.57 21.44 -17.15
C HIS A 791 15.28 21.36 -16.33
N ASP A 792 14.51 22.46 -16.24
CA ASP A 792 13.25 22.69 -15.49
C ASP A 792 12.28 21.50 -15.30
N LYS A 793 12.38 20.45 -16.13
CA LYS A 793 11.70 19.15 -15.94
C LYS A 793 12.08 18.45 -14.64
N TYR A 794 13.33 18.55 -14.19
CA TYR A 794 13.77 17.92 -12.95
C TYR A 794 13.00 18.54 -11.78
N GLU A 795 13.00 19.87 -11.64
CA GLU A 795 12.19 20.59 -10.64
C GLU A 795 10.68 20.30 -10.69
N GLN A 796 10.11 20.04 -11.87
CA GLN A 796 8.69 19.65 -12.01
C GLN A 796 8.40 18.20 -11.57
N MET A 797 9.43 17.35 -11.49
CA MET A 797 9.37 15.96 -10.98
C MET A 797 9.83 15.84 -9.50
N HIS A 798 10.18 16.96 -8.84
CA HIS A 798 10.94 16.98 -7.58
C HIS A 798 10.25 16.43 -6.32
N GLU A 799 8.94 16.20 -6.29
CA GLU A 799 8.35 15.56 -5.10
C GLU A 799 8.65 14.04 -5.02
N ASN A 800 8.97 13.39 -6.15
CA ASN A 800 9.23 11.95 -6.25
C ASN A 800 10.48 11.63 -7.10
N LYS A 801 11.61 12.31 -6.84
CA LYS A 801 12.87 12.16 -7.61
C LYS A 801 13.32 10.71 -7.83
N SER A 802 13.07 9.81 -6.88
CA SER A 802 13.47 8.40 -6.94
C SER A 802 12.77 7.59 -8.05
N ASP A 803 11.61 8.05 -8.51
CA ASP A 803 10.66 7.19 -9.22
C ASP A 803 10.70 7.36 -10.74
N PHE A 804 11.39 8.38 -11.27
CA PHE A 804 11.42 8.74 -12.69
C PHE A 804 12.83 8.63 -13.28
N PHE A 805 12.93 8.34 -14.58
CA PHE A 805 14.21 8.32 -15.31
C PHE A 805 14.29 9.41 -16.39
N VAL A 806 15.52 9.72 -16.78
CA VAL A 806 15.85 10.57 -17.92
C VAL A 806 16.13 9.68 -19.14
N THR A 807 15.57 10.01 -20.30
CA THR A 807 15.87 9.21 -21.49
C THR A 807 17.31 9.44 -21.95
N THR A 808 17.95 8.43 -22.53
CA THR A 808 19.31 8.60 -23.10
C THR A 808 19.37 9.70 -24.16
N SER A 809 18.30 9.90 -24.94
CA SER A 809 18.16 10.99 -25.92
C SER A 809 18.13 12.37 -25.27
N GLU A 810 17.43 12.51 -24.14
CA GLU A 810 17.41 13.77 -23.37
C GLU A 810 18.80 14.07 -22.78
N LEU A 811 19.49 13.07 -22.24
CA LEU A 811 20.85 13.23 -21.74
C LEU A 811 21.81 13.68 -22.85
N VAL A 812 21.75 13.05 -24.02
CA VAL A 812 22.58 13.45 -25.18
C VAL A 812 22.28 14.87 -25.61
N ALA A 813 21.00 15.26 -25.66
CA ALA A 813 20.62 16.63 -26.01
C ALA A 813 21.17 17.66 -25.01
N LEU A 814 21.22 17.31 -23.72
CA LEU A 814 21.84 18.14 -22.68
C LEU A 814 23.36 18.22 -22.88
N LEU A 815 24.05 17.10 -23.04
CA LEU A 815 25.50 17.07 -23.28
C LEU A 815 25.90 17.88 -24.52
N ASP A 816 25.12 17.78 -25.61
CA ASP A 816 25.30 18.55 -26.83
C ASP A 816 25.05 20.06 -26.58
N LYS A 817 23.95 20.41 -25.89
CA LYS A 817 23.59 21.80 -25.60
C LYS A 817 24.65 22.53 -24.79
N TYR A 818 25.28 21.86 -23.83
CA TYR A 818 26.26 22.47 -22.93
C TYR A 818 27.73 22.17 -23.33
N ASN A 819 27.95 21.41 -24.41
CA ASN A 819 29.27 21.02 -24.90
C ASN A 819 30.15 20.31 -23.84
N GLU A 820 29.53 19.42 -23.05
CA GLU A 820 30.15 18.81 -21.85
C GLU A 820 30.74 17.41 -22.07
N TRP A 821 30.78 16.93 -23.32
CA TRP A 821 31.28 15.58 -23.65
C TRP A 821 32.73 15.33 -23.19
N ASP A 822 33.65 16.25 -23.47
CA ASP A 822 35.08 16.07 -23.18
C ASP A 822 35.42 16.32 -21.71
N PHE A 823 34.71 17.25 -21.06
CA PHE A 823 34.90 17.54 -19.64
C PHE A 823 34.57 16.31 -18.79
N HIS A 824 33.51 15.58 -19.13
CA HIS A 824 33.08 14.40 -18.39
C HIS A 824 34.13 13.27 -18.38
N ILE A 825 34.68 12.93 -19.54
CA ILE A 825 35.71 11.88 -19.70
C ILE A 825 36.96 12.20 -18.86
N SER A 826 37.34 13.49 -18.80
CA SER A 826 38.52 13.93 -18.06
C SER A 826 38.38 13.73 -16.54
N ARG A 827 37.17 13.90 -16.00
CA ARG A 827 36.90 13.82 -14.56
C ARG A 827 36.70 12.40 -14.06
N VAL A 828 36.00 11.54 -14.82
CA VAL A 828 35.80 10.12 -14.45
C VAL A 828 37.14 9.39 -14.38
N ARG A 829 38.09 9.73 -15.27
CA ARG A 829 39.46 9.20 -15.22
C ARG A 829 40.24 9.66 -13.99
N GLN A 830 40.01 10.88 -13.52
CA GLN A 830 40.64 11.42 -12.31
C GLN A 830 40.08 10.75 -11.05
N SER A 831 38.78 10.48 -10.98
CA SER A 831 38.15 9.83 -9.81
C SER A 831 38.43 8.33 -9.72
N ALA A 832 38.55 7.63 -10.85
CA ALA A 832 38.76 6.18 -10.89
C ALA A 832 40.20 5.72 -10.58
N ASN A 833 41.10 6.60 -10.13
CA ASN A 833 42.55 6.33 -10.01
C ASN A 833 43.17 5.73 -11.29
N MET A 834 42.52 5.90 -12.45
CA MET A 834 42.99 5.43 -13.76
C MET A 834 44.04 6.38 -14.38
N ILE A 835 44.71 7.16 -13.52
CA ILE A 835 45.78 8.09 -13.85
C ILE A 835 47.02 7.27 -14.20
N GLY A 836 47.05 6.72 -15.41
CA GLY A 836 48.18 5.89 -15.88
C GLY A 836 47.99 5.21 -17.23
N PHE A 837 46.75 5.01 -17.69
CA PHE A 837 46.50 4.40 -19.01
C PHE A 837 46.07 5.47 -20.02
N PRO A 838 46.95 5.95 -20.91
CA PRO A 838 46.50 6.73 -22.04
C PRO A 838 45.54 5.87 -22.86
N ALA A 839 44.35 6.38 -23.20
CA ALA A 839 43.55 5.70 -24.20
C ALA A 839 44.32 5.70 -25.51
N GLU A 840 44.70 4.52 -25.95
CA GLU A 840 45.38 4.36 -27.22
C GLU A 840 44.38 4.61 -28.34
N SER A 841 44.76 5.42 -29.32
CA SER A 841 44.01 5.50 -30.57
C SER A 841 44.29 4.22 -31.34
N VAL A 842 43.43 3.22 -31.18
CA VAL A 842 43.53 1.93 -31.87
C VAL A 842 42.90 2.06 -33.26
N ASN A 843 43.43 1.34 -34.25
CA ASN A 843 42.72 1.11 -35.51
C ASN A 843 41.38 0.44 -35.22
N LEU A 844 40.32 0.79 -35.98
CA LEU A 844 38.99 0.21 -35.81
C LEU A 844 39.07 -1.31 -35.80
N ASP A 845 38.83 -1.91 -34.63
CA ASP A 845 38.43 -3.30 -34.55
C ASP A 845 37.14 -3.43 -35.39
N PRO A 846 37.13 -4.23 -36.47
CA PRO A 846 35.96 -4.40 -37.31
C PRO A 846 34.72 -4.85 -36.51
N ASN A 847 34.91 -5.48 -35.34
CA ASN A 847 33.84 -5.94 -34.47
C ASN A 847 33.29 -4.87 -33.52
N LEU A 848 33.95 -3.71 -33.39
CA LEU A 848 33.53 -2.68 -32.43
C LEU A 848 32.13 -2.13 -32.74
N SER A 849 31.79 -2.02 -34.03
CA SER A 849 30.46 -1.61 -34.48
C SER A 849 29.37 -2.60 -34.03
N LEU A 850 29.64 -3.91 -34.16
CA LEU A 850 28.76 -4.98 -33.72
C LEU A 850 28.60 -4.99 -32.20
N ILE A 851 29.69 -4.83 -31.45
CA ILE A 851 29.67 -4.75 -29.98
C ILE A 851 28.83 -3.56 -29.52
N LEU A 852 29.01 -2.37 -30.10
CA LEU A 852 28.20 -1.20 -29.75
C LEU A 852 26.71 -1.40 -30.05
N ARG A 853 26.37 -2.07 -31.16
CA ARG A 853 24.99 -2.43 -31.48
C ARG A 853 24.41 -3.41 -30.45
N ALA A 854 25.20 -4.41 -30.05
CA ALA A 854 24.80 -5.39 -29.04
C ALA A 854 24.55 -4.73 -27.68
N LEU A 855 25.47 -3.86 -27.24
CA LEU A 855 25.35 -3.10 -26.01
C LEU A 855 24.16 -2.12 -26.02
N ALA A 856 23.95 -1.38 -27.11
CA ALA A 856 22.81 -0.48 -27.22
C ALA A 856 21.47 -1.22 -27.23
N THR A 857 21.43 -2.41 -27.85
CA THR A 857 20.24 -3.28 -27.83
C THR A 857 19.99 -3.79 -26.41
N GLN A 858 21.05 -4.19 -25.71
CA GLN A 858 21.00 -4.62 -24.32
C GLN A 858 20.48 -3.51 -23.39
N GLU A 859 20.98 -2.28 -23.51
CA GLU A 859 20.51 -1.13 -22.70
C GLU A 859 19.04 -0.78 -22.94
N SER A 860 18.53 -1.06 -24.14
CA SER A 860 17.13 -0.81 -24.50
C SER A 860 16.17 -1.87 -23.93
N LEU A 861 16.68 -3.07 -23.63
CA LEU A 861 15.90 -4.23 -23.17
C LEU A 861 16.08 -4.51 -21.67
N LEU A 862 17.31 -4.48 -21.14
CA LEU A 862 17.67 -4.87 -19.78
C LEU A 862 17.73 -3.67 -18.84
N LYS A 863 16.55 -3.13 -18.49
CA LYS A 863 16.38 -1.91 -17.68
C LYS A 863 16.03 -2.29 -16.26
N ILE A 864 16.69 -1.71 -15.26
CA ILE A 864 16.42 -1.98 -13.84
C ILE A 864 15.88 -0.74 -13.14
N SER A 865 14.94 -0.91 -12.21
CA SER A 865 14.24 0.20 -11.54
C SER A 865 15.15 1.17 -10.78
N LYS A 866 16.42 0.82 -10.57
CA LYS A 866 17.44 1.68 -9.94
C LYS A 866 18.09 2.69 -10.89
N MET A 867 18.04 2.49 -12.21
CA MET A 867 18.71 3.39 -13.17
C MET A 867 18.04 4.77 -13.21
N ASP A 868 18.86 5.83 -13.16
CA ASP A 868 18.39 7.20 -13.37
C ASP A 868 18.28 7.57 -14.85
N ILE A 869 18.99 6.86 -15.72
CA ILE A 869 19.00 7.05 -17.17
C ILE A 869 18.64 5.73 -17.85
N MET A 870 17.65 5.74 -18.75
CA MET A 870 17.22 4.54 -19.49
C MET A 870 16.94 4.85 -20.95
N ALA A 871 17.08 3.85 -21.82
CA ALA A 871 16.63 3.92 -23.20
C ALA A 871 15.25 3.29 -23.33
N ARG A 872 14.30 3.97 -23.99
CA ARG A 872 12.98 3.40 -24.29
C ARG A 872 13.09 2.43 -25.47
N ASP A 873 12.51 1.25 -25.34
CA ASP A 873 12.55 0.20 -26.35
C ASP A 873 11.86 0.58 -27.67
N ASN A 874 10.94 1.54 -27.64
CA ASN A 874 10.16 2.03 -28.77
C ASN A 874 10.68 3.37 -29.33
N SER A 875 11.91 3.78 -28.97
CA SER A 875 12.50 5.06 -29.38
C SER A 875 13.82 4.85 -30.13
N GLN A 876 13.80 5.04 -31.46
CA GLN A 876 15.03 5.07 -32.27
C GLN A 876 15.98 6.18 -31.81
N GLU A 877 15.44 7.30 -31.34
CA GLU A 877 16.21 8.43 -30.81
C GLU A 877 17.00 8.03 -29.55
N ASP A 878 16.40 7.25 -28.67
CA ASP A 878 17.06 6.75 -27.46
C ASP A 878 18.11 5.70 -27.81
N PHE A 879 17.84 4.82 -28.77
CA PHE A 879 18.82 3.85 -29.25
C PHE A 879 20.06 4.51 -29.86
N VAL A 880 19.85 5.49 -30.75
CA VAL A 880 20.93 6.31 -31.33
C VAL A 880 21.72 7.05 -30.25
N ALA A 881 21.02 7.66 -29.30
CA ALA A 881 21.65 8.34 -28.19
C ALA A 881 22.48 7.39 -27.32
N THR A 882 21.97 6.18 -27.09
CA THR A 882 22.68 5.12 -26.36
C THR A 882 23.97 4.74 -27.07
N ILE A 883 23.97 4.58 -28.40
CA ILE A 883 25.20 4.32 -29.17
C ILE A 883 26.20 5.47 -28.99
N LYS A 884 25.77 6.72 -29.13
CA LYS A 884 26.65 7.90 -28.97
C LYS A 884 27.26 7.96 -27.58
N LEU A 885 26.43 7.70 -26.57
CA LEU A 885 26.86 7.60 -25.19
C LEU A 885 27.94 6.51 -25.08
N LEU A 886 27.62 5.27 -25.44
CA LEU A 886 28.54 4.12 -25.34
C LEU A 886 29.88 4.39 -26.02
N GLU A 887 29.85 4.98 -27.22
CA GLU A 887 31.03 5.34 -27.99
C GLU A 887 31.87 6.42 -27.32
N LYS A 888 31.24 7.51 -26.87
CA LYS A 888 31.95 8.70 -26.38
C LYS A 888 32.35 8.61 -24.91
N ILE A 889 31.65 7.83 -24.10
CA ILE A 889 31.87 7.80 -22.65
C ILE A 889 32.22 6.38 -22.19
N THR A 890 31.45 5.36 -22.54
CA THR A 890 31.68 4.01 -22.01
C THR A 890 32.96 3.37 -22.54
N LEU A 891 33.20 3.41 -23.86
CA LEU A 891 34.43 2.89 -24.45
C LEU A 891 35.69 3.56 -23.87
N PRO A 892 35.80 4.91 -23.78
CA PRO A 892 36.95 5.55 -23.18
C PRO A 892 37.13 5.30 -21.68
N THR A 893 36.03 5.07 -20.96
CA THR A 893 36.03 4.94 -19.50
C THR A 893 36.32 3.52 -19.05
N TYR A 894 35.62 2.53 -19.59
CA TYR A 894 35.66 1.15 -19.08
C TYR A 894 36.55 0.23 -19.89
N PHE A 895 36.76 0.55 -21.18
CA PHE A 895 37.54 -0.26 -22.10
C PHE A 895 38.88 0.38 -22.49
N SER A 896 39.10 1.64 -22.09
CA SER A 896 40.29 2.43 -22.46
C SER A 896 40.46 2.62 -23.98
N ILE A 897 39.36 2.58 -24.74
CA ILE A 897 39.33 2.74 -26.19
C ILE A 897 38.82 4.14 -26.54
N LYS A 898 39.61 4.93 -27.28
CA LYS A 898 39.17 6.21 -27.84
C LYS A 898 39.35 6.22 -29.36
N HIS A 899 38.26 6.41 -30.09
CA HIS A 899 38.31 6.53 -31.54
C HIS A 899 38.43 8.01 -31.98
N LYS A 900 39.15 8.26 -33.08
CA LYS A 900 39.37 9.63 -33.59
C LYS A 900 38.17 10.19 -34.33
N ASN A 901 37.44 9.33 -35.05
CA ASN A 901 36.23 9.68 -35.79
C ASN A 901 35.01 9.02 -35.14
N SER A 902 33.80 9.30 -35.63
CA SER A 902 32.66 8.47 -35.25
C SER A 902 32.81 7.06 -35.81
N ILE A 903 32.43 6.03 -35.03
CA ILE A 903 32.44 4.62 -35.47
C ILE A 903 31.38 4.41 -36.56
N PHE A 904 30.28 5.18 -36.50
CA PHE A 904 29.21 5.17 -37.50
C PHE A 904 29.19 6.50 -38.24
N GLU A 905 29.11 6.45 -39.58
CA GLU A 905 28.92 7.65 -40.41
C GLU A 905 27.54 8.29 -40.17
N ASN A 906 26.51 7.46 -40.02
CA ASN A 906 25.16 7.89 -39.67
C ASN A 906 24.57 6.96 -38.60
N TYR A 907 24.41 7.47 -37.39
CA TYR A 907 23.83 6.69 -36.29
C TYR A 907 22.39 6.26 -36.55
N TYR A 908 21.60 7.03 -37.32
CA TYR A 908 20.19 6.70 -37.58
C TYR A 908 19.98 5.54 -38.55
N THR A 909 21.01 5.13 -39.30
CA THR A 909 20.97 3.92 -40.15
C THR A 909 21.41 2.67 -39.39
N VAL A 910 21.81 2.81 -38.12
CA VAL A 910 22.26 1.67 -37.32
C VAL A 910 21.04 0.91 -36.79
N GLU A 911 20.98 -0.38 -37.10
CA GLU A 911 19.93 -1.26 -36.60
C GLU A 911 20.37 -2.01 -35.33
N PRO A 912 19.45 -2.27 -34.39
CA PRO A 912 19.73 -3.11 -33.24
C PRO A 912 20.01 -4.55 -33.68
N ILE A 913 20.69 -5.34 -32.85
CA ILE A 913 20.93 -6.77 -33.16
C ILE A 913 19.67 -7.62 -33.00
N VAL A 914 18.71 -7.13 -32.22
CA VAL A 914 17.35 -7.67 -32.10
C VAL A 914 16.37 -6.57 -32.44
N LYS A 915 15.36 -6.87 -33.26
CA LYS A 915 14.38 -5.87 -33.71
C LYS A 915 13.62 -5.24 -32.54
N LEU A 916 13.74 -3.92 -32.42
CA LEU A 916 13.02 -3.10 -31.42
C LEU A 916 11.72 -2.54 -32.04
N ASP A 917 10.75 -2.14 -31.20
CA ASP A 917 9.37 -1.80 -31.65
C ASP A 917 9.18 -0.32 -32.01
N TRP A 918 10.24 0.41 -32.32
CA TRP A 918 10.06 1.78 -32.79
C TRP A 918 9.44 1.78 -34.19
N LYS A 919 8.52 2.73 -34.42
CA LYS A 919 8.02 2.99 -35.78
C LYS A 919 9.13 3.69 -36.55
N SER A 920 9.51 3.14 -37.71
CA SER A 920 10.39 3.87 -38.63
C SER A 920 9.74 5.21 -38.96
N LYS A 921 10.45 6.32 -38.72
CA LYS A 921 10.09 7.59 -39.33
C LYS A 921 10.34 7.42 -40.83
N ASN A 922 9.28 7.12 -41.58
CA ASN A 922 9.32 7.19 -43.04
C ASN A 922 9.58 8.63 -43.48
#